data_AF-A0A950IDM9-F1
#
_entry.id   AF-A0A950IDM9-F1
#
_cell.length_a   1.000
_cell.length_b   1.000
_cell.length_c   1.000
_cell.angle_alpha   90.00
_cell.angle_beta   90.00
_cell.angle_gamma   90.00
#
_symmetry.space_group_name_H-M   'P 1'
#
loop_
_entity.id
_entity.type
_entity.pdbx_description
1 polymer ?
#
loop_
_entity_poly.entity_id
_entity_poly.type
_entity_poly.pdbx_seq_one_letter_code
_entity_poly.pdbx_strand_id
1 'polypeptide(L)'
;MALSPLDIAVVVLFFAINLGIGLWFARGSGKNIGEYFLSGRSAPWWLTGTSMVATTFAVDTPLAVTGFVAQNGIAGNWLWWNMAASGILTVFFFAALWRRSGVLTDVEFIELRYGGKPASALRGVRAVYQGVLVNTIIMGWVNLAMVKILSLTLHVPTLPALYLCLGLTALYVTIGGFWSILVTDFLQFIVKMTMAVVLAVAAVAAVGGIAALKRDLAGVDAEHLAHGGGSILAFIPSGDASWMPVTTFLVFIGVAWWASSYPGAEPGGGSYIAQRIFASRSEKDAVIATLFFNVAHYALRPWPWILVALAALVLYPHGVIGANGVPDPELGYVQTLVDHLPVALRGLMMAGFLAAYMSTIGTQLNLGASYLTNDLYRRFLVRDGSDKHYVVVSRWMTVLALVLAALLTLVMSSVGDAWKYMLTLTAGVGLVMILRWYWWRINAWSEISALVTSAIVGSWCYVSGVVAGDDPNATAKRLLITVAATTVVWLIVTFVTKPESEATLTRFYARVRPSGAGWGPIARLVPGGSEDNLGIALVDWVAGLGLVYGALFGIGRLVLGEVGQGLAWCALALVCGAVIARTLRASSAKAAVAALLALAFVAAPHRALADADKTLTNVKGSVTYERGERHGSLVPAASIALATADWTTTGDASQARVTLPDSSRVLIASDTRVQMARFEQSDVAHAQFIVDHGRVRFQVEHPQGPRADYVFTTTTANIAVRGTEGDIAVDGDQLTVNVYNTKAPDAPVEVTFTAGDKPGTVVKLFAGQSLVAKLVNGIIQSQVDKVTQAAMDQFAELGVPTSVEEFKGRAADEVKKRLPSIPGFPH
;
A
#
# COMPACT_ATOMS: atom_id res chain seq x y z
N MET A 1 -10.64 -19.59 17.59
CA MET A 1 -10.93 -20.17 16.27
C MET A 1 -10.21 -21.52 16.12
N ALA A 2 -10.85 -22.55 15.56
CA ALA A 2 -10.17 -23.80 15.24
C ALA A 2 -9.41 -23.67 13.89
N LEU A 3 -8.12 -24.01 13.88
CA LEU A 3 -7.35 -24.12 12.64
C LEU A 3 -7.66 -25.47 11.98
N SER A 4 -7.95 -25.46 10.68
CA SER A 4 -8.13 -26.70 9.92
C SER A 4 -6.79 -27.43 9.74
N PRO A 5 -6.78 -28.74 9.41
CA PRO A 5 -5.55 -29.44 9.04
C PRO A 5 -4.80 -28.78 7.88
N LEU A 6 -5.53 -28.17 6.94
CA LEU A 6 -4.94 -27.40 5.84
C LEU A 6 -4.22 -26.14 6.37
N ASP A 7 -4.82 -25.42 7.32
CA ASP A 7 -4.20 -24.25 7.93
C ASP A 7 -2.89 -24.59 8.62
N ILE A 8 -2.88 -25.69 9.37
CA ILE A 8 -1.68 -26.19 10.04
C ILE A 8 -0.62 -26.59 9.01
N ALA A 9 -1.02 -27.31 7.95
CA ALA A 9 -0.10 -27.69 6.87
C ALA A 9 0.53 -26.47 6.19
N VAL A 10 -0.22 -25.40 5.95
CA VAL A 10 0.29 -24.13 5.38
C VAL A 10 1.30 -23.48 6.32
N VAL A 11 1.01 -23.43 7.63
CA VAL A 11 1.95 -22.87 8.62
C VAL A 11 3.24 -23.71 8.65
N VAL A 12 3.13 -25.04 8.70
CA VAL A 12 4.30 -25.95 8.70
C VAL A 12 5.12 -25.78 7.42
N LEU A 13 4.47 -25.72 6.25
CA LEU A 13 5.14 -25.51 4.97
C LEU A 13 5.87 -24.16 4.94
N PHE A 14 5.25 -23.10 5.47
CA PHE A 14 5.89 -21.79 5.60
C PHE A 14 7.17 -21.86 6.43
N PHE A 15 7.15 -22.52 7.59
CA PHE A 15 8.36 -22.72 8.40
C PHE A 15 9.41 -23.57 7.67
N ALA A 16 8.99 -24.64 7.00
CA ALA A 16 9.89 -25.51 6.25
C ALA A 16 10.61 -24.75 5.12
N ILE A 17 9.91 -23.87 4.40
CA ILE A 17 10.49 -23.01 3.36
C ILE A 17 11.52 -22.05 3.96
N ASN A 18 11.18 -21.34 5.04
CA ASN A 18 12.11 -20.42 5.69
C ASN A 18 13.36 -21.14 6.22
N LEU A 19 13.17 -22.29 6.86
CA LEU A 19 14.26 -23.14 7.34
C LEU A 19 15.14 -23.63 6.17
N GLY A 20 14.52 -24.09 5.08
CA GLY A 20 15.23 -24.55 3.89
C GLY A 20 16.11 -23.45 3.27
N ILE A 21 15.60 -22.22 3.19
CA ILE A 21 16.38 -21.05 2.73
C ILE A 21 17.54 -20.76 3.69
N GLY A 22 17.28 -20.78 5.00
CA GLY A 22 18.31 -20.60 6.02
C GLY A 22 19.45 -21.60 5.90
N LEU A 23 19.12 -22.89 5.74
CA LEU A 23 20.10 -23.96 5.56
C LEU A 23 20.83 -23.86 4.21
N TRP A 24 20.15 -23.45 3.14
CA TRP A 24 20.76 -23.25 1.83
C TRP A 24 21.85 -22.18 1.88
N PHE A 25 21.53 -21.00 2.43
CA PHE A 25 22.49 -19.89 2.49
C PHE A 25 23.55 -20.06 3.57
N ALA A 26 23.29 -20.86 4.61
CA ALA A 26 24.29 -21.22 5.63
C ALA A 26 25.53 -21.91 5.03
N ARG A 27 25.37 -22.66 3.92
CA ARG A 27 26.48 -23.34 3.22
C ARG A 27 27.48 -22.38 2.56
N GLY A 28 27.08 -21.14 2.30
CA GLY A 28 27.92 -20.12 1.64
C GLY A 28 28.45 -19.02 2.57
N SER A 29 27.80 -18.77 3.70
CA SER A 29 28.04 -17.59 4.55
C SER A 29 29.20 -17.69 5.54
N GLY A 30 29.81 -18.87 5.72
CA GLY A 30 30.89 -19.10 6.69
C GLY A 30 32.31 -18.71 6.23
N LYS A 31 32.47 -18.14 5.03
CA LYS A 31 33.79 -17.97 4.41
C LYS A 31 34.58 -16.77 4.94
N ASN A 32 33.93 -15.68 5.38
CA ASN A 32 34.54 -14.57 6.10
C ASN A 32 33.47 -13.71 6.83
N ILE A 33 33.87 -12.82 7.74
CA ILE A 33 32.98 -11.98 8.56
C ILE A 33 32.13 -11.01 7.72
N GLY A 34 32.68 -10.45 6.64
CA GLY A 34 31.97 -9.54 5.74
C GLY A 34 30.86 -10.24 4.96
N GLU A 35 31.06 -11.49 4.58
CA GLU A 35 30.06 -12.34 3.94
C GLU A 35 28.94 -12.72 4.91
N TYR A 36 29.27 -12.96 6.18
CA TYR A 36 28.29 -13.32 7.20
C TYR A 36 27.39 -12.16 7.62
N PHE A 37 27.95 -10.97 7.86
CA PHE A 37 27.18 -9.82 8.38
C PHE A 37 26.68 -8.85 7.30
N LEU A 38 27.37 -8.75 6.16
CA LEU A 38 27.09 -7.74 5.12
C LEU A 38 26.77 -8.32 3.76
N SER A 39 26.69 -9.65 3.62
CA SER A 39 26.46 -10.27 2.31
C SER A 39 27.53 -9.89 1.28
N GLY A 40 28.77 -9.65 1.72
CA GLY A 40 29.86 -9.18 0.84
C GLY A 40 29.64 -7.78 0.25
N ARG A 41 28.71 -7.00 0.81
CA ARG A 41 28.29 -5.68 0.28
C ARG A 41 27.87 -5.71 -1.18
N SER A 42 27.15 -6.75 -1.57
CA SER A 42 26.73 -6.99 -2.95
C SER A 42 25.20 -7.02 -3.11
N ALA A 43 24.46 -6.74 -2.04
CA ALA A 43 23.00 -6.83 -2.05
C ALA A 43 22.39 -5.73 -2.94
N PRO A 44 21.44 -6.07 -3.85
CA PRO A 44 20.79 -5.09 -4.71
C PRO A 44 19.76 -4.26 -3.93
N TRP A 45 19.50 -3.04 -4.41
CA TRP A 45 18.67 -2.05 -3.70
C TRP A 45 17.25 -2.55 -3.38
N TRP A 46 16.64 -3.33 -4.27
CA TRP A 46 15.28 -3.83 -4.08
C TRP A 46 15.19 -4.85 -2.95
N LEU A 47 16.26 -5.63 -2.75
CA LEU A 47 16.33 -6.65 -1.71
C LEU A 47 16.61 -6.01 -0.35
N THR A 48 17.59 -5.11 -0.27
CA THR A 48 17.90 -4.40 0.98
C THR A 48 16.75 -3.50 1.41
N GLY A 49 16.14 -2.77 0.46
CA GLY A 49 14.96 -1.94 0.70
C GLY A 49 13.75 -2.77 1.15
N THR A 50 13.44 -3.89 0.48
CA THR A 50 12.34 -4.76 0.92
C THR A 50 12.59 -5.35 2.30
N SER A 51 13.83 -5.75 2.62
CA SER A 51 14.17 -6.24 3.94
C SER A 51 13.98 -5.19 5.03
N MET A 52 14.30 -3.90 4.77
CA MET A 52 13.98 -2.81 5.71
C MET A 52 12.46 -2.72 5.97
N VAL A 53 11.65 -2.84 4.92
CA VAL A 53 10.18 -2.82 5.03
C VAL A 53 9.68 -4.06 5.77
N ALA A 54 10.21 -5.24 5.48
CA ALA A 54 9.81 -6.51 6.08
C ALA A 54 10.07 -6.55 7.59
N THR A 55 11.20 -6.00 8.04
CA THR A 55 11.57 -5.91 9.46
C THR A 55 10.72 -4.90 10.20
N THR A 56 10.39 -3.77 9.57
CA THR A 56 9.47 -2.79 10.19
C THR A 56 8.01 -3.22 10.11
N PHE A 57 7.65 -4.15 9.21
CA PHE A 57 6.32 -4.79 9.14
C PHE A 57 6.25 -5.88 10.21
N ALA A 58 6.29 -5.40 11.45
CA ALA A 58 6.23 -6.19 12.66
C ALA A 58 4.78 -6.50 13.04
N VAL A 59 4.60 -7.54 13.85
CA VAL A 59 3.28 -8.08 14.22
C VAL A 59 2.43 -7.09 15.03
N ASP A 60 3.07 -6.15 15.73
CA ASP A 60 2.45 -5.10 16.52
C ASP A 60 1.90 -3.95 15.69
N THR A 61 2.50 -3.66 14.53
CA THR A 61 2.15 -2.48 13.74
C THR A 61 0.68 -2.42 13.27
N PRO A 62 0.03 -3.50 12.78
CA PRO A 62 -1.37 -3.44 12.40
C PRO A 62 -2.30 -3.24 13.61
N LEU A 63 -1.94 -3.81 14.77
CA LEU A 63 -2.69 -3.68 16.02
C LEU A 63 -2.60 -2.24 16.56
N ALA A 64 -1.40 -1.67 16.58
CA ALA A 64 -1.18 -0.28 16.98
C ALA A 64 -1.92 0.71 16.07
N VAL A 65 -1.82 0.53 14.75
CA VAL A 65 -2.56 1.35 13.76
C VAL A 65 -4.06 1.23 13.96
N THR A 66 -4.56 0.03 14.27
CA THR A 66 -5.97 -0.17 14.58
C THR A 66 -6.39 0.54 15.85
N GLY A 67 -5.57 0.47 16.90
CA GLY A 67 -5.77 1.25 18.13
C GLY A 67 -5.80 2.76 17.87
N PHE A 68 -4.88 3.30 17.07
CA PHE A 68 -4.84 4.72 16.74
C PHE A 68 -6.07 5.18 15.95
N VAL A 69 -6.50 4.39 14.96
CA VAL A 69 -7.67 4.71 14.14
C VAL A 69 -8.96 4.59 14.96
N ALA A 70 -9.05 3.59 15.83
CA ALA A 70 -10.22 3.43 16.70
C ALA A 70 -10.36 4.59 17.69
N GLN A 71 -9.24 5.08 18.22
CA GLN A 71 -9.24 6.17 19.20
C GLN A 71 -9.37 7.56 18.59
N ASN A 72 -8.78 7.80 17.41
CA ASN A 72 -8.55 9.17 16.90
C ASN A 72 -8.74 9.28 15.37
N GLY A 73 -9.29 8.27 14.72
CA GLY A 73 -9.43 8.22 13.27
C GLY A 73 -8.12 8.09 12.49
N ILE A 74 -8.20 8.31 11.17
CA ILE A 74 -7.04 8.24 10.27
C ILE A 74 -5.92 9.17 10.76
N ALA A 75 -6.27 10.37 11.22
CA ALA A 75 -5.35 11.36 11.76
C ALA A 75 -4.52 10.86 12.95
N GLY A 76 -5.01 9.89 13.73
CA GLY A 76 -4.25 9.26 14.82
C GLY A 76 -2.88 8.71 14.39
N ASN A 77 -2.74 8.37 13.11
CA ASN A 77 -1.47 7.89 12.54
C ASN A 77 -0.37 8.96 12.48
N TRP A 78 -0.67 10.24 12.68
CA TRP A 78 0.36 11.28 12.81
C TRP A 78 1.32 11.04 13.96
N LEU A 79 0.98 10.17 14.93
CA LEU A 79 1.92 9.69 15.94
C LEU A 79 3.20 9.12 15.32
N TRP A 80 3.10 8.44 14.18
CA TRP A 80 4.23 7.82 13.49
C TRP A 80 4.46 8.34 12.06
N TRP A 81 3.44 8.84 11.37
CA TRP A 81 3.59 9.42 10.03
C TRP A 81 4.56 10.60 9.98
N ASN A 82 4.64 11.40 11.05
CA ASN A 82 5.61 12.49 11.14
C ASN A 82 7.07 12.02 10.96
N MET A 83 7.37 10.77 11.34
CA MET A 83 8.72 10.18 11.22
C MET A 83 9.16 9.96 9.77
N ALA A 84 8.25 10.08 8.79
CA ALA A 84 8.60 10.09 7.37
C ALA A 84 9.62 11.19 7.04
N ALA A 85 9.58 12.33 7.76
CA ALA A 85 10.58 13.38 7.61
C ALA A 85 11.99 12.92 8.00
N SER A 86 12.12 12.14 9.09
CA SER A 86 13.39 11.53 9.53
C SER A 86 13.88 10.48 8.54
N GLY A 87 12.97 9.62 8.08
CA GLY A 87 13.29 8.57 7.13
C GLY A 87 13.75 9.12 5.78
N ILE A 88 13.07 10.14 5.24
CA ILE A 88 13.48 10.83 4.01
C ILE A 88 14.76 11.66 4.22
N LEU A 89 15.00 12.19 5.42
CA LEU A 89 16.28 12.82 5.75
C LEU A 89 17.41 11.78 5.65
N THR A 90 17.17 10.57 6.14
CA THR A 90 18.11 9.42 6.04
C THR A 90 18.43 9.08 4.59
N VAL A 91 17.46 9.13 3.68
CA VAL A 91 17.67 8.85 2.25
C VAL A 91 18.74 9.76 1.65
N PHE A 92 18.58 11.07 1.76
CA PHE A 92 19.35 12.02 0.95
C PHE A 92 20.58 12.60 1.67
N PHE A 93 20.59 12.60 3.01
CA PHE A 93 21.70 13.15 3.78
C PHE A 93 22.62 12.07 4.35
N PHE A 94 22.16 10.82 4.52
CA PHE A 94 22.91 9.85 5.33
C PHE A 94 23.17 8.52 4.63
N ALA A 95 22.28 8.03 3.75
CA ALA A 95 22.43 6.70 3.15
C ALA A 95 23.76 6.53 2.38
N ALA A 96 24.16 7.54 1.60
CA ALA A 96 25.45 7.55 0.92
C ALA A 96 26.63 7.58 1.90
N LEU A 97 26.58 8.45 2.92
CA LEU A 97 27.64 8.58 3.94
C LEU A 97 27.82 7.30 4.76
N TRP A 98 26.73 6.66 5.15
CA TRP A 98 26.72 5.35 5.81
C TRP A 98 27.39 4.30 4.94
N ARG A 99 27.03 4.22 3.65
CA ARG A 99 27.63 3.26 2.72
C ARG A 99 29.13 3.53 2.49
N ARG A 100 29.52 4.80 2.41
CA ARG A 100 30.90 5.28 2.18
C ARG A 100 31.82 5.04 3.39
N SER A 101 31.28 5.13 4.61
CA SER A 101 32.05 4.90 5.84
C SER A 101 32.77 3.54 5.84
N GLY A 102 32.13 2.51 5.27
CA GLY A 102 32.68 1.16 5.17
C GLY A 102 32.76 0.42 6.52
N VAL A 103 32.02 0.87 7.53
CA VAL A 103 31.87 0.19 8.81
C VAL A 103 31.07 -1.11 8.68
N LEU A 104 31.23 -2.01 9.64
CA LEU A 104 30.44 -3.25 9.77
C LEU A 104 29.23 -3.07 10.70
N THR A 105 29.31 -2.16 11.67
CA THR A 105 28.20 -1.82 12.57
C THR A 105 28.07 -0.32 12.76
N ASP A 106 26.88 0.14 13.13
CA ASP A 106 26.64 1.55 13.45
C ASP A 106 27.34 2.00 14.75
N VAL A 107 27.76 1.05 15.58
CA VAL A 107 28.56 1.27 16.79
C VAL A 107 30.06 1.40 16.46
N GLU A 108 30.58 0.65 15.48
CA GLU A 108 31.96 0.81 14.99
C GLU A 108 32.21 2.23 14.45
N PHE A 109 31.18 2.85 13.87
CA PHE A 109 31.21 4.25 13.44
C PHE A 109 31.68 5.21 14.54
N ILE A 110 31.41 4.92 15.82
CA ILE A 110 31.84 5.77 16.95
C ILE A 110 33.36 5.89 17.00
N GLU A 111 34.10 4.79 16.85
CA GLU A 111 35.57 4.81 16.89
C GLU A 111 36.19 5.26 15.55
N LEU A 112 35.38 5.28 14.47
CA LEU A 112 35.74 5.98 13.24
C LEU A 112 35.64 7.51 13.42
N ARG A 113 34.55 7.99 14.03
CA ARG A 113 34.21 9.42 14.19
C ARG A 113 34.92 10.11 15.36
N TYR A 114 35.17 9.41 16.45
CA TYR A 114 35.76 9.93 17.69
C TYR A 114 37.01 9.13 18.08
N GLY A 115 37.88 9.73 18.91
CA GLY A 115 39.14 9.12 19.34
C GLY A 115 39.24 8.82 20.83
N GLY A 116 40.16 7.92 21.18
CA GLY A 116 40.60 7.70 22.55
C GLY A 116 39.57 7.07 23.49
N LYS A 117 39.79 7.25 24.80
CA LYS A 117 38.93 6.70 25.87
C LYS A 117 37.47 7.17 25.77
N PRO A 118 37.16 8.44 25.45
CA PRO A 118 35.77 8.88 25.31
C PRO A 118 35.00 8.14 24.22
N ALA A 119 35.62 7.88 23.06
CA ALA A 119 35.00 7.12 21.98
C ALA A 119 34.65 5.69 22.41
N SER A 120 35.58 5.01 23.10
CA SER A 120 35.29 3.69 23.67
C SER A 120 34.20 3.75 24.74
N ALA A 121 34.18 4.76 25.61
CA ALA A 121 33.10 4.92 26.59
C ALA A 121 31.73 5.07 25.91
N LEU A 122 31.63 5.90 24.87
CA LEU A 122 30.41 6.06 24.08
C LEU A 122 29.98 4.74 23.41
N ARG A 123 30.94 3.97 22.88
CA ARG A 123 30.69 2.63 22.33
C ARG A 123 30.04 1.70 23.37
N GLY A 124 30.55 1.68 24.60
CA GLY A 124 29.96 0.91 25.70
C GLY A 124 28.58 1.43 26.14
N VAL A 125 28.44 2.74 26.34
CA VAL A 125 27.16 3.37 26.72
C VAL A 125 26.08 3.09 25.69
N ARG A 126 26.39 3.24 24.40
CA ARG A 126 25.45 2.97 23.31
C ARG A 126 25.11 1.49 23.20
N ALA A 127 26.06 0.60 23.42
CA ALA A 127 25.81 -0.84 23.44
C ALA A 127 24.78 -1.23 24.53
N VAL A 128 24.86 -0.63 25.72
CA VAL A 128 23.88 -0.85 26.79
C VAL A 128 22.55 -0.16 26.49
N TYR A 129 22.58 1.11 26.08
CA TYR A 129 21.39 1.89 25.77
C TYR A 129 20.56 1.26 24.65
N GLN A 130 21.20 0.91 23.53
CA GLN A 130 20.51 0.29 22.40
C GLN A 130 20.27 -1.20 22.65
N GLY A 131 21.29 -1.95 23.08
CA GLY A 131 21.22 -3.42 23.21
C GLY A 131 20.37 -3.93 24.37
N VAL A 132 20.23 -3.16 25.46
CA VAL A 132 19.36 -3.48 26.59
C VAL A 132 18.11 -2.63 26.58
N LEU A 133 18.22 -1.32 26.82
CA LEU A 133 17.05 -0.48 27.11
C LEU A 133 16.09 -0.41 25.92
N VAL A 134 16.54 0.13 24.78
CA VAL A 134 15.67 0.30 23.60
C VAL A 134 15.22 -1.05 23.06
N ASN A 135 16.14 -2.00 22.92
CA ASN A 135 15.86 -3.33 22.38
C ASN A 135 14.83 -4.11 23.21
N THR A 136 14.93 -4.09 24.54
CA THR A 136 14.00 -4.78 25.44
C THR A 136 12.59 -4.20 25.35
N ILE A 137 12.46 -2.87 25.27
CA ILE A 137 11.15 -2.22 25.12
C ILE A 137 10.52 -2.61 23.78
N ILE A 138 11.30 -2.60 22.69
CA ILE A 138 10.80 -3.02 21.37
C ILE A 138 10.32 -4.47 21.40
N MET A 139 11.14 -5.39 21.88
CA MET A 139 10.75 -6.79 21.98
C MET A 139 9.56 -7.01 22.92
N GLY A 140 9.44 -6.21 23.99
CA GLY A 140 8.33 -6.26 24.93
C GLY A 140 6.97 -6.01 24.27
N TRP A 141 6.83 -4.94 23.48
CA TRP A 141 5.55 -4.66 22.82
C TRP A 141 5.28 -5.59 21.63
N VAL A 142 6.33 -6.08 20.95
CA VAL A 142 6.20 -7.08 19.88
C VAL A 142 5.69 -8.41 20.44
N ASN A 143 6.22 -8.83 21.60
CA ASN A 143 5.71 -9.98 22.35
C ASN A 143 4.26 -9.76 22.78
N LEU A 144 3.92 -8.58 23.32
CA LEU A 144 2.56 -8.25 23.73
C LEU A 144 1.58 -8.40 22.55
N ALA A 145 1.92 -7.87 21.38
CA ALA A 145 1.09 -7.99 20.19
C ALA A 145 0.89 -9.45 19.76
N MET A 146 1.94 -10.26 19.76
CA MET A 146 1.84 -11.68 19.43
C MET A 146 1.00 -12.44 20.46
N VAL A 147 1.13 -12.12 21.75
CA VAL A 147 0.29 -12.67 22.82
C VAL A 147 -1.17 -12.32 22.59
N LYS A 148 -1.50 -11.05 22.29
CA LYS A 148 -2.87 -10.61 21.95
C LYS A 148 -3.45 -11.42 20.79
N ILE A 149 -2.66 -11.65 19.73
CA ILE A 149 -3.07 -12.46 18.58
C ILE A 149 -3.34 -13.91 18.99
N LEU A 150 -2.42 -14.55 19.70
CA LEU A 150 -2.55 -15.95 20.11
C LEU A 150 -3.72 -16.15 21.08
N SER A 151 -3.93 -15.22 22.00
CA SER A 151 -5.04 -15.26 22.93
C SER A 151 -6.38 -15.12 22.23
N LEU A 152 -6.52 -14.23 21.25
CA LEU A 152 -7.79 -14.07 20.53
C LEU A 152 -8.04 -15.19 19.50
N THR A 153 -7.01 -15.60 18.75
CA THR A 153 -7.15 -16.58 17.66
C THR A 153 -7.22 -18.01 18.15
N LEU A 154 -6.37 -18.39 19.11
CA LEU A 154 -6.24 -19.78 19.60
C LEU A 154 -6.81 -19.96 21.01
N HIS A 155 -7.34 -18.91 21.64
CA HIS A 155 -7.84 -18.94 23.02
C HIS A 155 -6.77 -19.41 24.04
N VAL A 156 -5.50 -19.10 23.75
CA VAL A 156 -4.37 -19.44 24.62
C VAL A 156 -4.19 -18.34 25.67
N PRO A 157 -4.14 -18.66 26.98
CA PRO A 157 -3.91 -17.65 28.02
C PRO A 157 -2.56 -16.95 27.84
N THR A 158 -2.43 -15.76 28.43
CA THR A 158 -1.27 -14.86 28.28
C THR A 158 0.08 -15.54 28.53
N LEU A 159 0.23 -16.26 29.65
CA LEU A 159 1.50 -16.89 30.03
C LEU A 159 1.93 -18.01 29.07
N PRO A 160 1.06 -19.01 28.76
CA PRO A 160 1.37 -20.00 27.72
C PRO A 160 1.67 -19.38 26.35
N ALA A 161 0.94 -18.33 25.94
CA ALA A 161 1.20 -17.63 24.68
C ALA A 161 2.60 -16.97 24.69
N LEU A 162 3.01 -16.37 25.80
CA LEU A 162 4.35 -15.80 25.97
C LEU A 162 5.43 -16.88 25.95
N TYR A 163 5.23 -18.04 26.60
CA TYR A 163 6.17 -19.15 26.52
C TYR A 163 6.30 -19.70 25.09
N LEU A 164 5.21 -19.75 24.33
CA LEU A 164 5.25 -20.11 22.91
C LEU A 164 6.07 -19.08 22.11
N CYS A 165 5.85 -17.79 22.35
CA CYS A 165 6.62 -16.71 21.74
C CYS A 165 8.12 -16.87 22.02
N LEU A 166 8.51 -17.15 23.26
CA LEU A 166 9.90 -17.40 23.65
C LEU A 166 10.48 -18.67 23.01
N GLY A 167 9.71 -19.76 22.95
CA GLY A 167 10.12 -21.02 22.33
C GLY A 167 10.36 -20.89 20.82
N LEU A 168 9.43 -20.26 20.10
CA LEU A 168 9.56 -19.97 18.67
C LEU A 168 10.80 -19.11 18.39
N THR A 169 11.02 -18.11 19.22
CA THR A 169 12.18 -17.24 19.13
C THR A 169 13.49 -18.01 19.37
N ALA A 170 13.56 -18.85 20.39
CA ALA A 170 14.75 -19.66 20.68
C ALA A 170 15.09 -20.62 19.53
N LEU A 171 14.07 -21.20 18.89
CA LEU A 171 14.25 -22.09 17.73
C LEU A 171 14.84 -21.37 16.52
N TYR A 172 14.40 -20.12 16.26
CA TYR A 172 14.81 -19.35 15.09
C TYR A 172 16.22 -18.74 15.17
N VAL A 173 16.73 -18.46 16.38
CA VAL A 173 18.03 -17.78 16.61
C VAL A 173 19.25 -18.52 16.03
N THR A 174 19.11 -19.76 15.55
CA THR A 174 20.25 -20.63 15.20
C THR A 174 20.57 -20.78 13.71
N ILE A 175 19.89 -20.12 12.78
CA ILE A 175 20.03 -20.47 11.34
C ILE A 175 20.10 -19.25 10.40
N GLY A 176 21.24 -19.10 9.72
CA GLY A 176 21.41 -18.26 8.53
C GLY A 176 22.31 -17.03 8.70
N GLY A 177 23.19 -16.77 7.73
CA GLY A 177 23.92 -15.49 7.60
C GLY A 177 23.03 -14.38 7.03
N PHE A 178 23.56 -13.16 6.88
CA PHE A 178 22.78 -11.98 6.47
C PHE A 178 22.04 -12.16 5.12
N TRP A 179 22.61 -12.93 4.17
CA TRP A 179 21.92 -13.30 2.92
C TRP A 179 20.62 -14.08 3.15
N SER A 180 20.61 -14.99 4.13
CA SER A 180 19.40 -15.71 4.51
C SER A 180 18.33 -14.73 4.97
N ILE A 181 18.70 -13.78 5.84
CA ILE A 181 17.78 -12.78 6.41
C ILE A 181 17.16 -11.95 5.28
N LEU A 182 17.98 -11.45 4.35
CA LEU A 182 17.48 -10.64 3.23
C LEU A 182 16.46 -11.40 2.36
N VAL A 183 16.72 -12.67 2.05
CA VAL A 183 15.85 -13.47 1.18
C VAL A 183 14.58 -13.94 1.91
N THR A 184 14.69 -14.37 3.16
CA THR A 184 13.51 -14.72 3.96
C THR A 184 12.63 -13.50 4.17
N ASP A 185 13.20 -12.34 4.50
CA ASP A 185 12.47 -11.07 4.63
C ASP A 185 11.69 -10.72 3.36
N PHE A 186 12.28 -10.90 2.18
CA PHE A 186 11.60 -10.64 0.91
C PHE A 186 10.37 -11.52 0.71
N LEU A 187 10.48 -12.84 0.92
CA LEU A 187 9.36 -13.76 0.80
C LEU A 187 8.29 -13.50 1.87
N GLN A 188 8.73 -13.24 3.10
CA GLN A 188 7.84 -12.91 4.21
C GLN A 188 7.09 -11.61 3.95
N PHE A 189 7.72 -10.61 3.35
CA PHE A 189 7.06 -9.37 2.96
C PHE A 189 5.93 -9.61 1.95
N ILE A 190 6.15 -10.46 0.94
CA ILE A 190 5.10 -10.82 -0.04
C ILE A 190 3.89 -11.44 0.67
N VAL A 191 4.12 -12.41 1.57
CA VAL A 191 3.04 -13.07 2.31
C VAL A 191 2.31 -12.08 3.22
N LYS A 192 3.03 -11.30 4.02
CA LYS A 192 2.44 -10.30 4.94
C LYS A 192 1.62 -9.26 4.19
N MET A 193 2.16 -8.71 3.11
CA MET A 193 1.51 -7.66 2.33
C MET A 193 0.27 -8.19 1.63
N THR A 194 0.35 -9.37 1.01
CA THR A 194 -0.79 -10.04 0.37
C THR A 194 -1.90 -10.27 1.38
N MET A 195 -1.59 -10.85 2.54
CA MET A 195 -2.59 -11.15 3.54
C MET A 195 -3.20 -9.91 4.19
N ALA A 196 -2.43 -8.83 4.38
CA ALA A 196 -2.97 -7.56 4.84
C ALA A 196 -3.98 -6.98 3.84
N VAL A 197 -3.68 -7.01 2.54
CA VAL A 197 -4.62 -6.57 1.48
C VAL A 197 -5.86 -7.45 1.45
N VAL A 198 -5.70 -8.78 1.50
CA VAL A 198 -6.83 -9.73 1.54
C VAL A 198 -7.74 -9.45 2.73
N LEU A 199 -7.18 -9.24 3.93
CA LEU A 199 -7.97 -8.92 5.11
C LEU A 199 -8.70 -7.58 4.97
N ALA A 200 -8.05 -6.56 4.40
CA ALA A 200 -8.69 -5.27 4.13
C ALA A 200 -9.87 -5.40 3.17
N VAL A 201 -9.73 -6.18 2.10
CA VAL A 201 -10.81 -6.47 1.16
C VAL A 201 -11.95 -7.22 1.84
N ALA A 202 -11.65 -8.25 2.63
CA ALA A 202 -12.64 -9.01 3.38
C ALA A 202 -13.40 -8.15 4.40
N ALA A 203 -12.68 -7.29 5.13
CA ALA A 203 -13.25 -6.37 6.12
C ALA A 203 -14.21 -5.35 5.47
N VAL A 204 -13.79 -4.72 4.39
CA VAL A 204 -14.62 -3.76 3.64
C VAL A 204 -15.83 -4.48 3.02
N ALA A 205 -15.66 -5.70 2.51
CA ALA A 205 -16.75 -6.50 1.99
C ALA A 205 -17.77 -6.88 3.08
N ALA A 206 -17.32 -7.21 4.29
CA ALA A 206 -18.18 -7.52 5.43
C ALA A 206 -19.07 -6.34 5.86
N VAL A 207 -18.59 -5.10 5.68
CA VAL A 207 -19.38 -3.89 5.92
C VAL A 207 -20.34 -3.58 4.74
N GLY A 208 -20.15 -4.21 3.58
CA GLY A 208 -20.96 -3.96 2.36
C GLY A 208 -20.32 -2.97 1.38
N GLY A 209 -19.01 -2.75 1.47
CA GLY A 209 -18.23 -1.90 0.56
C GLY A 209 -17.88 -0.52 1.13
N ILE A 210 -17.02 0.22 0.42
CA ILE A 210 -16.53 1.55 0.86
C ILE A 210 -17.66 2.57 1.05
N ALA A 211 -18.70 2.53 0.21
CA ALA A 211 -19.84 3.44 0.35
C ALA A 211 -20.64 3.17 1.64
N ALA A 212 -20.89 1.89 1.96
CA ALA A 212 -21.52 1.51 3.21
C ALA A 212 -20.65 1.87 4.41
N LEU A 213 -19.34 1.58 4.34
CA LEU A 213 -18.37 1.95 5.36
C LEU A 213 -18.40 3.44 5.70
N LYS A 214 -18.35 4.33 4.69
CA LYS A 214 -18.40 5.79 4.93
C LYS A 214 -19.72 6.25 5.53
N ARG A 215 -20.84 5.67 5.09
CA ARG A 215 -22.17 5.99 5.63
C ARG A 215 -22.28 5.58 7.09
N ASP A 216 -21.86 4.35 7.42
CA ASP A 216 -22.03 3.80 8.77
C ASP A 216 -21.02 4.43 9.75
N LEU A 217 -19.84 4.82 9.26
CA LEU A 217 -18.90 5.65 10.01
C LEU A 217 -19.45 7.04 10.35
N ALA A 218 -20.43 7.59 9.63
CA ALA A 218 -20.98 8.91 9.94
C ALA A 218 -21.63 8.94 11.34
N GLY A 219 -22.18 7.81 11.81
CA GLY A 219 -22.69 7.68 13.18
C GLY A 219 -21.58 7.72 14.22
N VAL A 220 -20.47 7.00 13.96
CA VAL A 220 -19.26 7.03 14.80
C VAL A 220 -18.64 8.43 14.81
N ASP A 221 -18.64 9.11 13.66
CA ASP A 221 -18.10 10.46 13.49
C ASP A 221 -18.86 11.48 14.34
N ALA A 222 -20.19 11.39 14.37
CA ALA A 222 -21.02 12.27 15.17
C ALA A 222 -20.72 12.16 16.67
N GLU A 223 -20.51 10.94 17.19
CA GLU A 223 -20.12 10.71 18.58
C GLU A 223 -18.70 11.24 18.86
N HIS A 224 -17.77 11.02 17.93
CA HIS A 224 -16.40 11.50 18.06
C HIS A 224 -16.34 13.03 18.13
N LEU A 225 -17.05 13.71 17.24
CA LEU A 225 -17.17 15.16 17.22
C LEU A 225 -17.84 15.70 18.50
N ALA A 226 -18.87 15.02 19.01
CA ALA A 226 -19.57 15.43 20.24
C ALA A 226 -18.67 15.41 21.49
N HIS A 227 -17.66 14.53 21.51
CA HIS A 227 -16.66 14.45 22.60
C HIS A 227 -15.40 15.28 22.32
N GLY A 228 -15.46 16.21 21.36
CA GLY A 228 -14.34 17.09 20.99
C GLY A 228 -13.26 16.40 20.18
N GLY A 229 -13.53 15.23 19.61
CA GLY A 229 -12.68 14.58 18.62
C GLY A 229 -12.83 15.24 17.24
N GLY A 230 -11.90 14.94 16.33
CA GLY A 230 -12.02 15.29 14.92
C GLY A 230 -12.76 14.21 14.12
N SER A 231 -13.02 14.47 12.84
CA SER A 231 -13.62 13.43 11.98
C SER A 231 -12.69 12.21 11.85
N ILE A 232 -13.25 11.00 11.98
CA ILE A 232 -12.59 9.71 11.84
C ILE A 232 -11.91 9.57 10.48
N LEU A 233 -12.50 10.15 9.43
CA LEU A 233 -11.98 10.12 8.07
C LEU A 233 -11.02 11.28 7.76
N ALA A 234 -10.74 12.18 8.70
CA ALA A 234 -9.79 13.26 8.50
C ALA A 234 -8.35 12.74 8.47
N PHE A 235 -7.59 13.16 7.45
CA PHE A 235 -6.18 12.77 7.29
C PHE A 235 -5.25 13.67 8.10
N ILE A 236 -5.74 14.86 8.49
CA ILE A 236 -5.04 15.84 9.31
C ILE A 236 -5.97 16.13 10.49
N PRO A 237 -5.45 16.19 11.74
CA PRO A 237 -6.26 16.54 12.89
C PRO A 237 -6.95 17.89 12.69
N SER A 238 -8.21 18.00 13.09
CA SER A 238 -8.87 19.31 13.14
C SER A 238 -8.25 20.15 14.26
N GLY A 239 -8.21 21.47 14.09
CA GLY A 239 -7.50 22.33 15.05
C GLY A 239 -8.12 22.37 16.45
N ASP A 240 -9.37 21.97 16.55
CA ASP A 240 -10.18 21.83 17.76
C ASP A 240 -10.17 20.41 18.34
N ALA A 241 -9.50 19.43 17.70
CA ALA A 241 -9.44 18.06 18.19
C ALA A 241 -8.73 18.02 19.56
N SER A 242 -9.46 17.56 20.58
CA SER A 242 -8.98 17.50 21.95
C SER A 242 -7.73 16.63 22.06
N TRP A 243 -7.72 15.44 21.46
CA TRP A 243 -6.61 14.47 21.54
C TRP A 243 -5.30 14.91 20.87
N MET A 244 -5.36 15.84 19.90
CA MET A 244 -4.20 16.42 19.24
C MET A 244 -4.49 17.85 18.81
N PRO A 245 -4.39 18.81 19.75
CA PRO A 245 -4.56 20.21 19.44
C PRO A 245 -3.50 20.67 18.43
N VAL A 246 -3.75 21.79 17.74
CA VAL A 246 -2.79 22.36 16.76
C VAL A 246 -1.37 22.43 17.32
N THR A 247 -1.22 22.80 18.59
CA THR A 247 0.08 22.84 19.29
C THR A 247 0.78 21.49 19.29
N THR A 248 0.09 20.41 19.68
CA THR A 248 0.63 19.05 19.63
C THR A 248 0.97 18.68 18.20
N PHE A 249 0.07 18.93 17.24
CA PHE A 249 0.33 18.61 15.84
C PHE A 249 1.58 19.31 15.29
N LEU A 250 1.76 20.61 15.59
CA LEU A 250 2.93 21.39 15.22
C LEU A 250 4.23 20.85 15.85
N VAL A 251 4.17 20.38 17.11
CA VAL A 251 5.33 19.73 17.75
C VAL A 251 5.69 18.43 17.04
N PHE A 252 4.71 17.66 16.57
CA PHE A 252 4.97 16.41 15.86
C PHE A 252 5.66 16.66 14.51
N ILE A 253 5.12 17.57 13.70
CA ILE A 253 5.69 17.88 12.37
C ILE A 253 6.93 18.78 12.44
N GLY A 254 7.13 19.51 13.54
CA GLY A 254 8.23 20.47 13.70
C GLY A 254 9.40 19.99 14.57
N VAL A 255 9.17 19.11 15.54
CA VAL A 255 10.18 18.69 16.54
C VAL A 255 10.34 17.18 16.62
N ALA A 256 9.24 16.44 16.77
CA ALA A 256 9.30 15.02 17.13
C ALA A 256 10.12 14.18 16.16
N TRP A 257 9.96 14.40 14.86
CA TRP A 257 10.60 13.60 13.82
C TRP A 257 12.13 13.66 13.85
N TRP A 258 12.75 14.81 14.16
CA TRP A 258 14.21 14.93 14.24
C TRP A 258 14.74 14.74 15.65
N ALA A 259 13.91 14.93 16.68
CA ALA A 259 14.35 14.91 18.06
C ALA A 259 14.31 13.52 18.69
N SER A 260 13.38 12.67 18.26
CA SER A 260 13.11 11.35 18.84
C SER A 260 13.49 10.21 17.90
N SER A 261 13.70 9.03 18.45
CA SER A 261 13.96 7.81 17.68
C SER A 261 12.72 6.93 17.64
N TYR A 262 12.41 6.43 16.46
CA TYR A 262 11.41 5.39 16.20
C TYR A 262 12.10 4.25 15.44
N PRO A 263 11.79 2.97 15.71
CA PRO A 263 12.41 1.85 14.98
C PRO A 263 12.23 2.02 13.47
N GLY A 264 13.34 2.15 12.75
CA GLY A 264 13.34 2.33 11.30
C GLY A 264 13.35 3.80 10.84
N ALA A 265 13.30 4.75 11.78
CA ALA A 265 13.37 6.19 11.55
C ALA A 265 14.23 6.90 12.60
N GLU A 266 15.39 6.32 12.94
CA GLU A 266 16.36 6.97 13.82
C GLU A 266 16.96 8.23 13.17
N PRO A 267 17.02 9.37 13.89
CA PRO A 267 17.62 10.60 13.36
C PRO A 267 19.08 10.37 12.91
N GLY A 268 19.36 10.67 11.64
CA GLY A 268 20.68 10.46 11.05
C GLY A 268 20.92 9.05 10.49
N GLY A 269 19.92 8.17 10.51
CA GLY A 269 20.05 6.75 10.18
C GLY A 269 20.83 5.98 11.24
N GLY A 270 20.47 4.72 11.51
CA GLY A 270 21.13 3.90 12.52
C GLY A 270 20.58 2.49 12.58
N SER A 271 21.04 1.71 13.56
CA SER A 271 20.45 0.40 13.90
C SER A 271 20.41 -0.55 12.69
N TYR A 272 19.37 -1.40 12.62
CA TYR A 272 19.18 -2.40 11.57
C TYR A 272 18.94 -1.80 10.17
N ILE A 273 18.54 -0.52 10.06
CA ILE A 273 18.42 0.18 8.77
C ILE A 273 19.80 0.49 8.22
N ALA A 274 20.67 1.08 9.04
CA ALA A 274 22.07 1.30 8.66
C ALA A 274 22.72 -0.01 8.20
N GLN A 275 22.34 -1.13 8.81
CA GLN A 275 22.82 -2.46 8.40
C GLN A 275 22.52 -2.83 6.96
N ARG A 276 21.31 -2.57 6.52
CA ARG A 276 20.90 -2.85 5.14
C ARG A 276 21.47 -1.81 4.17
N ILE A 277 21.72 -0.58 4.63
CA ILE A 277 22.40 0.47 3.86
C ILE A 277 23.85 0.06 3.55
N PHE A 278 24.65 -0.34 4.54
CA PHE A 278 26.05 -0.68 4.30
C PHE A 278 26.26 -2.02 3.55
N ALA A 279 25.25 -2.90 3.55
CA ALA A 279 25.24 -4.13 2.75
C ALA A 279 24.90 -3.90 1.27
N SER A 280 24.40 -2.71 0.92
CA SER A 280 24.03 -2.38 -0.46
C SER A 280 25.26 -2.33 -1.36
N ARG A 281 25.11 -2.69 -2.64
CA ARG A 281 26.22 -2.77 -3.59
C ARG A 281 26.97 -1.45 -3.79
N SER A 282 26.24 -0.33 -3.89
CA SER A 282 26.79 1.00 -4.14
C SER A 282 26.10 2.07 -3.28
N GLU A 283 26.65 3.29 -3.21
CA GLU A 283 25.98 4.43 -2.56
C GLU A 283 24.62 4.73 -3.18
N LYS A 284 24.53 4.64 -4.52
CA LYS A 284 23.28 4.79 -5.25
C LYS A 284 22.26 3.71 -4.90
N ASP A 285 22.69 2.44 -4.85
CA ASP A 285 21.82 1.35 -4.41
C ASP A 285 21.34 1.57 -2.97
N ALA A 286 22.20 2.10 -2.10
CA ALA A 286 21.85 2.42 -0.71
C ALA A 286 20.79 3.53 -0.62
N VAL A 287 20.96 4.64 -1.36
CA VAL A 287 19.98 5.74 -1.44
C VAL A 287 18.63 5.25 -1.97
N ILE A 288 18.63 4.50 -3.09
CA ILE A 288 17.39 4.00 -3.70
C ILE A 288 16.71 2.98 -2.78
N ALA A 289 17.47 2.09 -2.13
CA ALA A 289 16.93 1.14 -1.16
C ALA A 289 16.21 1.83 -0.02
N THR A 290 16.84 2.85 0.58
CA THR A 290 16.24 3.64 1.68
C THR A 290 15.04 4.46 1.20
N LEU A 291 15.05 4.98 -0.03
CA LEU A 291 13.90 5.69 -0.60
C LEU A 291 12.72 4.75 -0.81
N PHE A 292 12.96 3.58 -1.42
CA PHE A 292 11.94 2.55 -1.61
C PHE A 292 11.37 2.09 -0.27
N PHE A 293 12.24 1.87 0.73
CA PHE A 293 11.83 1.55 2.09
C PHE A 293 10.83 2.58 2.63
N ASN A 294 11.14 3.88 2.57
CA ASN A 294 10.26 4.92 3.09
C ASN A 294 8.93 4.99 2.34
N VAL A 295 8.93 4.90 1.01
CA VAL A 295 7.69 4.87 0.21
C VAL A 295 6.83 3.66 0.60
N ALA A 296 7.42 2.47 0.69
CA ALA A 296 6.67 1.26 1.03
C ALA A 296 6.21 1.26 2.51
N HIS A 297 7.04 1.75 3.43
CA HIS A 297 6.76 1.80 4.87
C HIS A 297 5.60 2.76 5.20
N TYR A 298 5.57 3.93 4.56
CA TYR A 298 4.60 4.99 4.85
C TYR A 298 3.41 5.05 3.87
N ALA A 299 3.55 4.65 2.61
CA ALA A 299 2.45 4.77 1.63
C ALA A 299 1.81 3.42 1.27
N LEU A 300 2.59 2.36 1.04
CA LEU A 300 2.05 1.08 0.58
C LEU A 300 1.35 0.30 1.70
N ARG A 301 2.08 0.11 2.80
CA ARG A 301 1.70 -0.81 3.88
C ARG A 301 0.54 -0.35 4.78
N PRO A 302 0.40 0.94 5.17
CA PRO A 302 -0.61 1.30 6.17
C PRO A 302 -2.05 1.28 5.70
N TRP A 303 -2.34 1.46 4.40
CA TRP A 303 -3.74 1.53 3.92
C TRP A 303 -4.56 0.27 4.17
N PRO A 304 -4.04 -0.95 3.92
CA PRO A 304 -4.74 -2.16 4.32
C PRO A 304 -5.08 -2.20 5.81
N TRP A 305 -4.17 -1.77 6.69
CA TRP A 305 -4.44 -1.76 8.13
C TRP A 305 -5.48 -0.71 8.52
N ILE A 306 -5.38 0.49 7.96
CA ILE A 306 -6.33 1.58 8.20
C ILE A 306 -7.73 1.17 7.76
N LEU A 307 -7.86 0.52 6.60
CA LEU A 307 -9.15 0.00 6.13
C LEU A 307 -9.75 -1.05 7.08
N VAL A 308 -8.94 -2.01 7.54
CA VAL A 308 -9.39 -3.00 8.53
C VAL A 308 -9.82 -2.31 9.82
N ALA A 309 -9.08 -1.30 10.28
CA ALA A 309 -9.41 -0.56 11.48
C ALA A 309 -10.72 0.23 11.36
N LEU A 310 -10.94 0.92 10.24
CA LEU A 310 -12.17 1.62 9.94
C LEU A 310 -13.36 0.66 9.86
N ALA A 311 -13.18 -0.50 9.22
CA ALA A 311 -14.21 -1.54 9.18
C ALA A 311 -14.50 -2.11 10.58
N ALA A 312 -13.47 -2.32 11.40
CA ALA A 312 -13.63 -2.82 12.76
C ALA A 312 -14.46 -1.88 13.66
N LEU A 313 -14.36 -0.55 13.47
CA LEU A 313 -15.22 0.41 14.16
C LEU A 313 -16.72 0.22 13.87
N VAL A 314 -17.05 -0.20 12.64
CA VAL A 314 -18.44 -0.46 12.23
C VAL A 314 -18.89 -1.86 12.62
N LEU A 315 -18.01 -2.86 12.47
CA LEU A 315 -18.32 -4.27 12.74
C LEU A 315 -18.40 -4.56 14.25
N TYR A 316 -17.64 -3.83 15.07
CA TYR A 316 -17.51 -4.04 16.51
C TYR A 316 -17.75 -2.73 17.31
N PRO A 317 -18.96 -2.16 17.25
CA PRO A 317 -19.25 -0.85 17.85
C PRO A 317 -19.11 -0.82 19.38
N HIS A 318 -19.17 -1.97 20.05
CA HIS A 318 -18.96 -2.11 21.49
C HIS A 318 -17.49 -2.43 21.86
N GLY A 319 -16.58 -2.40 20.89
CA GLY A 319 -15.20 -2.82 21.05
C GLY A 319 -15.02 -4.34 21.13
N VAL A 320 -13.77 -4.77 21.13
CA VAL A 320 -13.38 -6.18 21.28
C VAL A 320 -12.80 -6.38 22.67
N ILE A 321 -13.32 -7.37 23.40
CA ILE A 321 -12.87 -7.66 24.76
C ILE A 321 -11.55 -8.43 24.72
N GLY A 322 -10.53 -7.88 25.38
CA GLY A 322 -9.23 -8.53 25.52
C GLY A 322 -9.20 -9.63 26.57
N ALA A 323 -8.07 -10.33 26.65
CA ALA A 323 -7.86 -11.43 27.60
C ALA A 323 -7.96 -11.00 29.09
N ASN A 324 -7.83 -9.70 29.36
CA ASN A 324 -8.00 -9.09 30.69
C ASN A 324 -9.47 -8.71 31.00
N GLY A 325 -10.41 -8.97 30.10
CA GLY A 325 -11.83 -8.66 30.27
C GLY A 325 -12.20 -7.19 30.00
N VAL A 326 -11.28 -6.38 29.46
CA VAL A 326 -11.50 -4.96 29.16
C VAL A 326 -11.53 -4.76 27.64
N PRO A 327 -12.35 -3.84 27.10
CA PRO A 327 -12.28 -3.45 25.69
C PRO A 327 -10.87 -3.00 25.31
N ASP A 328 -10.34 -3.57 24.24
CA ASP A 328 -9.03 -3.24 23.69
C ASP A 328 -9.17 -2.88 22.21
N PRO A 329 -9.02 -1.60 21.85
CA PRO A 329 -9.19 -1.15 20.46
C PRO A 329 -8.13 -1.75 19.51
N GLU A 330 -6.98 -2.22 20.02
CA GLU A 330 -5.94 -2.84 19.19
C GLU A 330 -6.40 -4.21 18.64
N LEU A 331 -7.38 -4.87 19.28
CA LEU A 331 -7.85 -6.21 18.89
C LEU A 331 -8.79 -6.22 17.69
N GLY A 332 -9.31 -5.08 17.26
CA GLY A 332 -10.22 -4.98 16.10
C GLY A 332 -9.64 -5.62 14.84
N TYR A 333 -8.32 -5.50 14.63
CA TYR A 333 -7.63 -6.10 13.50
C TYR A 333 -7.70 -7.63 13.52
N VAL A 334 -7.45 -8.21 14.69
CA VAL A 334 -7.40 -9.67 14.89
C VAL A 334 -8.81 -10.25 14.89
N GLN A 335 -9.78 -9.56 15.49
CA GLN A 335 -11.17 -9.97 15.50
C GLN A 335 -11.74 -10.03 14.07
N THR A 336 -11.45 -9.02 13.25
CA THR A 336 -11.86 -8.99 11.83
C THR A 336 -11.32 -10.21 11.07
N LEU A 337 -10.09 -10.65 11.36
CA LEU A 337 -9.55 -11.89 10.80
C LEU A 337 -10.36 -13.11 11.24
N VAL A 338 -10.64 -13.24 12.53
CA VAL A 338 -11.33 -14.41 13.08
C VAL A 338 -12.69 -14.60 12.42
N ASP A 339 -13.42 -13.49 12.26
CA ASP A 339 -14.81 -13.51 11.82
C ASP A 339 -14.96 -13.55 10.30
N HIS A 340 -14.09 -12.85 9.55
CA HIS A 340 -14.32 -12.58 8.13
C HIS A 340 -13.32 -13.23 7.18
N LEU A 341 -12.22 -13.81 7.67
CA LEU A 341 -11.26 -14.49 6.79
C LEU A 341 -11.69 -15.95 6.52
N PRO A 342 -11.73 -16.42 5.26
CA PRO A 342 -12.09 -17.80 4.92
C PRO A 342 -11.15 -18.85 5.53
N VAL A 343 -11.66 -20.08 5.72
CA VAL A 343 -10.92 -21.17 6.38
C VAL A 343 -9.52 -21.34 5.79
N ALA A 344 -9.40 -21.52 4.47
CA ALA A 344 -8.11 -21.78 3.81
C ALA A 344 -7.06 -20.65 3.87
N LEU A 345 -7.47 -19.43 4.24
CA LEU A 345 -6.58 -18.26 4.31
C LEU A 345 -6.14 -17.93 5.74
N ARG A 346 -6.78 -18.53 6.74
CA ARG A 346 -6.45 -18.32 8.16
C ARG A 346 -5.05 -18.83 8.49
N GLY A 347 -4.69 -20.03 8.04
CA GLY A 347 -3.34 -20.57 8.21
C GLY A 347 -2.27 -19.70 7.56
N LEU A 348 -2.55 -19.16 6.37
CA LEU A 348 -1.62 -18.26 5.68
C LEU A 348 -1.48 -16.92 6.40
N MET A 349 -2.55 -16.36 6.97
CA MET A 349 -2.43 -15.16 7.81
C MET A 349 -1.69 -15.44 9.11
N MET A 350 -1.94 -16.58 9.77
CA MET A 350 -1.18 -16.97 10.97
C MET A 350 0.31 -17.14 10.65
N ALA A 351 0.63 -17.74 9.50
CA ALA A 351 2.00 -17.78 8.99
C ALA A 351 2.58 -16.37 8.76
N GLY A 352 1.79 -15.45 8.21
CA GLY A 352 2.15 -14.04 8.04
C GLY A 352 2.44 -13.30 9.36
N PHE A 353 1.63 -13.51 10.41
CA PHE A 353 1.90 -12.96 11.74
C PHE A 353 3.16 -13.56 12.36
N LEU A 354 3.34 -14.88 12.26
CA LEU A 354 4.56 -15.55 12.72
C LEU A 354 5.80 -15.05 11.97
N ALA A 355 5.68 -14.82 10.66
CA ALA A 355 6.72 -14.18 9.85
C ALA A 355 7.06 -12.77 10.35
N ALA A 356 6.05 -11.98 10.72
CA ALA A 356 6.20 -10.60 11.18
C ALA A 356 6.88 -10.55 12.54
N TYR A 357 6.46 -11.44 13.43
CA TYR A 357 7.07 -11.64 14.74
C TYR A 357 8.53 -12.09 14.62
N MET A 358 8.82 -13.14 13.84
CA MET A 358 10.18 -13.69 13.71
C MET A 358 11.18 -12.72 13.06
N SER A 359 10.81 -12.00 11.99
CA SER A 359 11.70 -11.04 11.34
C SER A 359 12.13 -9.93 12.31
N THR A 360 11.19 -9.47 13.14
CA THR A 360 11.42 -8.38 14.09
C THR A 360 12.24 -8.86 15.30
N ILE A 361 11.76 -9.88 16.00
CA ILE A 361 12.44 -10.42 17.19
C ILE A 361 13.82 -10.97 16.82
N GLY A 362 13.94 -11.67 15.69
CA GLY A 362 15.23 -12.17 15.21
C GLY A 362 16.24 -11.05 14.94
N THR A 363 15.80 -9.94 14.33
CA THR A 363 16.66 -8.76 14.12
C THR A 363 17.08 -8.14 15.45
N GLN A 364 16.13 -7.93 16.37
CA GLN A 364 16.37 -7.31 17.67
C GLN A 364 17.31 -8.14 18.56
N LEU A 365 17.17 -9.46 18.55
CA LEU A 365 18.07 -10.35 19.28
C LEU A 365 19.46 -10.40 18.69
N ASN A 366 19.57 -10.44 17.36
CA ASN A 366 20.87 -10.45 16.70
C ASN A 366 21.63 -9.15 16.99
N LEU A 367 20.97 -8.01 16.82
CA LEU A 367 21.56 -6.69 17.14
C LEU A 367 21.91 -6.59 18.63
N GLY A 368 20.97 -6.87 19.52
CA GLY A 368 21.19 -6.79 20.97
C GLY A 368 22.32 -7.68 21.45
N ALA A 369 22.33 -8.95 21.02
CA ALA A 369 23.40 -9.87 21.39
C ALA A 369 24.75 -9.44 20.81
N SER A 370 24.79 -8.92 19.57
CA SER A 370 26.02 -8.39 18.98
C SER A 370 26.55 -7.18 19.75
N TYR A 371 25.69 -6.21 20.09
CA TYR A 371 26.08 -5.04 20.88
C TYR A 371 26.64 -5.44 22.25
N LEU A 372 25.94 -6.32 22.97
CA LEU A 372 26.37 -6.76 24.30
C LEU A 372 27.64 -7.63 24.25
N THR A 373 27.81 -8.44 23.22
CA THR A 373 28.97 -9.34 23.12
C THR A 373 30.19 -8.64 22.57
N ASN A 374 30.08 -7.95 21.43
CA ASN A 374 31.22 -7.37 20.73
C ASN A 374 31.58 -5.99 21.28
N ASP A 375 30.57 -5.14 21.49
CA ASP A 375 30.79 -3.73 21.81
C ASP A 375 30.90 -3.47 23.31
N LEU A 376 30.35 -4.35 24.15
CA LEU A 376 30.48 -4.29 25.61
C LEU A 376 31.44 -5.36 26.15
N TYR A 377 31.09 -6.64 26.02
CA TYR A 377 31.81 -7.72 26.69
C TYR A 377 33.23 -7.93 26.15
N ARG A 378 33.36 -8.15 24.84
CA ARG A 378 34.66 -8.34 24.17
C ARG A 378 35.54 -7.11 24.28
N ARG A 379 34.95 -5.92 24.20
CA ARG A 379 35.71 -4.66 24.23
C ARG A 379 36.22 -4.32 25.62
N PHE A 380 35.42 -4.50 26.67
CA PHE A 380 35.71 -3.98 28.01
C PHE A 380 35.99 -5.04 29.07
N LEU A 381 35.42 -6.24 28.96
CA LEU A 381 35.57 -7.28 29.98
C LEU A 381 36.61 -8.33 29.63
N VAL A 382 36.47 -9.02 28.49
CA VAL A 382 37.38 -10.10 28.07
C VAL A 382 37.82 -9.85 26.64
N ARG A 383 39.06 -9.39 26.43
CA ARG A 383 39.55 -8.88 25.13
C ARG A 383 40.13 -9.94 24.20
N ASP A 384 40.71 -10.99 24.76
CA ASP A 384 41.47 -12.01 24.02
C ASP A 384 40.85 -13.41 24.22
N GLY A 385 39.52 -13.48 24.27
CA GLY A 385 38.79 -14.73 24.30
C GLY A 385 38.85 -15.45 22.95
N SER A 386 38.70 -16.78 22.97
CA SER A 386 38.51 -17.54 21.72
C SER A 386 37.16 -17.21 21.07
N ASP A 387 37.04 -17.40 19.76
CA ASP A 387 35.74 -17.21 19.07
C ASP A 387 34.64 -18.08 19.66
N LYS A 388 34.97 -19.31 20.10
CA LYS A 388 34.04 -20.21 20.80
C LYS A 388 33.50 -19.58 22.09
N HIS A 389 34.35 -18.89 22.85
CA HIS A 389 33.94 -18.20 24.06
C HIS A 389 32.95 -17.07 23.75
N TYR A 390 33.24 -16.23 22.75
CA TYR A 390 32.33 -15.13 22.38
C TYR A 390 31.00 -15.64 21.82
N VAL A 391 30.98 -16.77 21.12
CA VAL A 391 29.72 -17.41 20.69
C VAL A 391 28.88 -17.84 21.91
N VAL A 392 29.51 -18.44 22.92
CA VAL A 392 28.81 -18.84 24.16
C VAL A 392 28.27 -17.60 24.90
N VAL A 393 29.07 -16.56 25.05
CA VAL A 393 28.64 -15.30 25.67
C VAL A 393 27.48 -14.67 24.89
N SER A 394 27.54 -14.65 23.56
CA SER A 394 26.45 -14.14 22.73
C SER A 394 25.14 -14.88 22.96
N ARG A 395 25.17 -16.21 23.13
CA ARG A 395 23.97 -16.99 23.46
C ARG A 395 23.39 -16.59 24.82
N TRP A 396 24.23 -16.38 25.83
CA TRP A 396 23.79 -15.91 27.14
C TRP A 396 23.21 -14.50 27.07
N MET A 397 23.80 -13.59 26.29
CA MET A 397 23.26 -12.24 26.08
C MET A 397 21.91 -12.27 25.37
N THR A 398 21.71 -13.17 24.40
CA THR A 398 20.39 -13.40 23.78
C THR A 398 19.36 -13.85 24.82
N VAL A 399 19.70 -14.84 25.66
CA VAL A 399 18.79 -15.34 26.72
C VAL A 399 18.45 -14.23 27.71
N LEU A 400 19.44 -13.44 28.14
CA LEU A 400 19.22 -12.29 29.02
C LEU A 400 18.22 -11.29 28.39
N ALA A 401 18.44 -10.90 27.13
CA ALA A 401 17.57 -9.97 26.43
C ALA A 401 16.12 -10.51 26.29
N LEU A 402 15.98 -11.81 26.05
CA LEU A 402 14.66 -12.48 26.01
C LEU A 402 13.94 -12.43 27.36
N VAL A 403 14.64 -12.73 28.46
CA VAL A 403 14.06 -12.70 29.80
C VAL A 403 13.62 -11.29 30.16
N LEU A 404 14.47 -10.28 29.91
CA LEU A 404 14.11 -8.88 30.17
C LEU A 404 12.89 -8.44 29.34
N ALA A 405 12.82 -8.84 28.07
CA ALA A 405 11.70 -8.50 27.20
C ALA A 405 10.40 -9.18 27.66
N ALA A 406 10.48 -10.45 28.09
CA ALA A 406 9.34 -11.17 28.64
C ALA A 406 8.82 -10.53 29.93
N LEU A 407 9.70 -10.15 30.86
CA LEU A 407 9.32 -9.45 32.09
C LEU A 407 8.64 -8.12 31.79
N LEU A 408 9.18 -7.35 30.83
CA LEU A 408 8.58 -6.09 30.44
C LEU A 408 7.22 -6.28 29.74
N THR A 409 7.06 -7.36 28.96
CA THR A 409 5.78 -7.71 28.32
C THR A 409 4.66 -7.88 29.36
N LEU A 410 4.96 -8.46 30.53
CA LEU A 410 3.97 -8.73 31.57
C LEU A 410 3.41 -7.45 32.23
N VAL A 411 4.10 -6.32 32.11
CA VAL A 411 3.67 -5.04 32.68
C VAL A 411 3.16 -4.05 31.62
N MET A 412 3.24 -4.41 30.34
CA MET A 412 2.74 -3.58 29.24
C MET A 412 1.26 -3.89 28.95
N SER A 413 0.45 -2.84 28.79
CA SER A 413 -1.00 -2.99 28.49
C SER A 413 -1.35 -2.58 27.06
N SER A 414 -0.67 -1.58 26.50
CA SER A 414 -0.87 -1.08 25.13
C SER A 414 0.45 -0.98 24.38
N VAL A 415 0.43 -1.36 23.10
CA VAL A 415 1.54 -1.13 22.18
C VAL A 415 1.68 0.36 21.89
N GLY A 416 0.56 1.05 21.66
CA GLY A 416 0.54 2.48 21.34
C GLY A 416 1.15 3.36 22.43
N ASP A 417 0.90 3.06 23.70
CA ASP A 417 1.50 3.82 24.81
C ASP A 417 2.99 3.53 24.98
N ALA A 418 3.43 2.29 24.71
CA ALA A 418 4.85 1.96 24.66
C ALA A 418 5.59 2.74 23.56
N TRP A 419 4.94 2.99 22.42
CA TRP A 419 5.47 3.86 21.36
C TRP A 419 5.60 5.31 21.83
N LYS A 420 4.56 5.89 22.46
CA LYS A 420 4.61 7.26 23.02
C LYS A 420 5.75 7.40 24.05
N TYR A 421 5.94 6.39 24.89
CA TYR A 421 7.03 6.36 25.86
C TYR A 421 8.40 6.33 25.17
N MET A 422 8.59 5.47 24.16
CA MET A 422 9.84 5.40 23.39
C MET A 422 10.19 6.73 22.71
N LEU A 423 9.20 7.42 22.15
CA LEU A 423 9.38 8.73 21.54
C LEU A 423 9.89 9.76 22.55
N THR A 424 9.39 9.74 23.78
CA THR A 424 9.84 10.66 24.84
C THR A 424 11.20 10.25 25.42
N LEU A 425 11.43 8.96 25.65
CA LEU A 425 12.69 8.41 26.19
C LEU A 425 13.92 8.80 25.36
N THR A 426 13.73 8.88 24.05
CA THR A 426 14.78 9.18 23.08
C THR A 426 14.77 10.64 22.61
N ALA A 427 13.86 11.46 23.14
CA ALA A 427 13.68 12.85 22.72
C ALA A 427 14.89 13.72 23.04
N GLY A 428 15.37 14.48 22.07
CA GLY A 428 16.50 15.40 22.19
C GLY A 428 17.84 14.79 21.81
N VAL A 429 17.91 13.47 21.61
CA VAL A 429 19.11 12.78 21.12
C VAL A 429 19.30 13.05 19.61
N GLY A 430 18.23 13.26 18.87
CA GLY A 430 18.32 13.25 17.42
C GLY A 430 19.15 14.38 16.79
N LEU A 431 19.13 15.59 17.37
CA LEU A 431 19.93 16.70 16.83
C LEU A 431 21.44 16.43 16.94
N VAL A 432 21.92 15.87 18.05
CA VAL A 432 23.33 15.50 18.18
C VAL A 432 23.71 14.37 17.22
N MET A 433 22.79 13.43 16.95
CA MET A 433 22.98 12.35 15.97
C MET A 433 23.00 12.82 14.52
N ILE A 434 22.30 13.92 14.21
CA ILE A 434 22.37 14.60 12.90
C ILE A 434 23.67 15.40 12.80
N LEU A 435 23.96 16.24 13.81
CA LEU A 435 25.09 17.16 13.79
C LEU A 435 26.45 16.45 13.82
N ARG A 436 26.57 15.24 14.37
CA ARG A 436 27.85 14.50 14.35
C ARG A 436 28.43 14.30 12.94
N TRP A 437 27.56 14.25 11.92
CA TRP A 437 27.96 14.10 10.52
C TRP A 437 28.42 15.41 9.89
N TYR A 438 27.87 16.53 10.36
CA TYR A 438 27.98 17.84 9.68
C TYR A 438 28.74 18.90 10.48
N TRP A 439 29.04 18.63 11.75
CA TRP A 439 29.72 19.54 12.65
C TRP A 439 30.92 18.87 13.33
N TRP A 440 32.11 19.39 13.03
CA TRP A 440 33.38 18.88 13.54
C TRP A 440 33.47 18.90 15.08
N ARG A 441 32.74 19.81 15.74
CA ARG A 441 32.85 20.07 17.18
C ARG A 441 32.16 19.03 18.06
N ILE A 442 31.19 18.29 17.52
CA ILE A 442 30.56 17.17 18.24
C ILE A 442 31.65 16.15 18.58
N ASN A 443 31.61 15.68 19.83
CA ASN A 443 32.52 14.67 20.37
C ASN A 443 31.75 13.59 21.14
N ALA A 444 32.47 12.59 21.64
CA ALA A 444 31.82 11.47 22.33
C ALA A 444 31.02 11.89 23.57
N TRP A 445 31.43 12.93 24.31
CA TRP A 445 30.73 13.40 25.50
C TRP A 445 29.42 14.11 25.16
N SER A 446 29.35 14.80 24.01
CA SER A 446 28.11 15.34 23.48
C SER A 446 27.04 14.26 23.33
N GLU A 447 27.39 13.12 22.72
CA GLU A 447 26.43 12.01 22.53
C GLU A 447 26.09 11.30 23.85
N ILE A 448 27.07 11.03 24.71
CA ILE A 448 26.82 10.39 26.03
C ILE A 448 25.86 11.24 26.87
N SER A 449 26.14 12.54 26.98
CA SER A 449 25.30 13.44 27.78
C SER A 449 23.89 13.54 27.22
N ALA A 450 23.72 13.60 25.89
CA ALA A 450 22.40 13.59 25.28
C ALA A 450 21.62 12.30 25.59
N LEU A 451 22.22 11.12 25.41
CA LEU A 451 21.58 9.83 25.65
C LEU A 451 21.17 9.65 27.13
N VAL A 452 22.05 10.03 28.06
CA VAL A 452 21.79 9.90 29.50
C VAL A 452 20.72 10.89 29.95
N THR A 453 20.81 12.15 29.52
CA THR A 453 19.84 13.18 29.89
C THR A 453 18.46 12.87 29.31
N SER A 454 18.35 12.43 28.05
CA SER A 454 17.04 12.10 27.48
C SER A 454 16.38 10.94 28.21
N ALA A 455 17.15 9.90 28.55
CA ALA A 455 16.63 8.74 29.27
C ALA A 455 16.10 9.13 30.64
N ILE A 456 16.86 9.92 31.39
CA ILE A 456 16.50 10.36 32.75
C ILE A 456 15.31 11.32 32.71
N VAL A 457 15.39 12.39 31.92
CA VAL A 457 14.34 13.42 31.88
C VAL A 457 13.06 12.88 31.27
N GLY A 458 13.16 12.08 30.20
CA GLY A 458 12.02 11.45 29.56
C GLY A 458 11.29 10.49 30.50
N SER A 459 12.02 9.64 31.21
CA SER A 459 11.42 8.73 32.22
C SER A 459 10.84 9.51 33.40
N TRP A 460 11.56 10.53 33.88
CA TRP A 460 11.12 11.41 34.97
C TRP A 460 9.79 12.12 34.64
N CYS A 461 9.60 12.57 33.40
CA CYS A 461 8.36 13.18 32.94
C CYS A 461 7.13 12.26 33.05
N TYR A 462 7.31 10.94 32.96
CA TYR A 462 6.23 9.96 33.14
C TYR A 462 5.94 9.65 34.61
N VAL A 463 6.95 9.62 35.48
CA VAL A 463 6.79 9.21 36.88
C VAL A 463 6.56 10.38 37.86
N SER A 464 6.95 11.59 37.50
CA SER A 464 6.87 12.76 38.40
C SER A 464 5.50 13.42 38.47
N GLY A 465 4.61 13.14 37.50
CA GLY A 465 3.33 13.85 37.36
C GLY A 465 3.47 15.30 36.92
N VAL A 466 4.68 15.78 36.55
CA VAL A 466 4.93 17.17 36.11
C VAL A 466 4.07 17.58 34.92
N VAL A 467 3.70 16.61 34.08
CA VAL A 467 2.69 16.76 33.04
C VAL A 467 1.56 15.79 33.36
N ALA A 468 0.39 16.36 33.69
CA ALA A 468 -0.82 15.61 34.01
C ALA A 468 -1.16 14.62 32.88
N GLY A 469 -1.59 13.41 33.25
CA GLY A 469 -1.82 12.32 32.29
C GLY A 469 -3.02 12.55 31.37
N ASP A 470 -3.99 13.32 31.85
CA ASP A 470 -5.21 13.75 31.15
C ASP A 470 -5.03 15.01 30.31
N ASP A 471 -3.86 15.67 30.37
CA ASP A 471 -3.55 16.83 29.55
C ASP A 471 -3.52 16.41 28.06
N PRO A 472 -4.34 17.02 27.19
CA PRO A 472 -4.35 16.64 25.78
C PRO A 472 -3.07 17.02 25.02
N ASN A 473 -2.22 17.86 25.61
CA ASN A 473 -0.88 18.16 25.12
C ASN A 473 0.21 17.36 25.85
N ALA A 474 -0.14 16.34 26.65
CA ALA A 474 0.82 15.66 27.52
C ALA A 474 2.03 15.12 26.76
N THR A 475 1.80 14.42 25.65
CA THR A 475 2.88 13.86 24.83
C THR A 475 3.78 14.96 24.27
N ALA A 476 3.21 16.04 23.72
CA ALA A 476 3.98 17.16 23.20
C ALA A 476 4.79 17.88 24.28
N LYS A 477 4.19 18.14 25.45
CA LYS A 477 4.87 18.79 26.59
C LYS A 477 6.02 17.95 27.11
N ARG A 478 5.81 16.64 27.33
CA ARG A 478 6.87 15.72 27.78
C ARG A 478 8.03 15.67 26.78
N LEU A 479 7.70 15.60 25.49
CA LEU A 479 8.70 15.66 24.41
C LEU A 479 9.47 16.98 24.45
N LEU A 480 8.80 18.13 24.45
CA LEU A 480 9.46 19.45 24.47
C LEU A 480 10.35 19.65 25.71
N ILE A 481 9.89 19.27 26.91
CA ILE A 481 10.69 19.35 28.14
C ILE A 481 11.97 18.52 27.99
N THR A 482 11.84 17.30 27.48
CA THR A 482 12.97 16.38 27.32
C THR A 482 13.93 16.86 26.24
N VAL A 483 13.42 17.34 25.10
CA VAL A 483 14.23 17.94 24.03
C VAL A 483 14.99 19.16 24.53
N ALA A 484 14.32 20.08 25.22
CA ALA A 484 14.94 21.31 25.73
C ALA A 484 16.05 21.00 26.74
N ALA A 485 15.75 20.18 27.75
CA ALA A 485 16.71 19.80 28.77
C ALA A 485 17.92 19.07 28.17
N THR A 486 17.67 18.09 27.31
CA THR A 486 18.73 17.32 26.62
C THR A 486 19.58 18.24 25.76
N THR A 487 18.97 19.16 25.01
CA THR A 487 19.68 20.08 24.11
C THR A 487 20.60 21.03 24.86
N VAL A 488 20.11 21.61 25.96
CA VAL A 488 20.92 22.47 26.82
C VAL A 488 22.12 21.70 27.38
N VAL A 489 21.90 20.50 27.91
CA VAL A 489 22.97 19.70 28.54
C VAL A 489 24.04 19.31 27.52
N TRP A 490 23.67 18.75 26.36
CA TRP A 490 24.68 18.29 25.41
C TRP A 490 25.44 19.45 24.76
N LEU A 491 24.82 20.62 24.57
CA LEU A 491 25.51 21.83 24.11
C LEU A 491 26.53 22.33 25.14
N ILE A 492 26.15 22.43 26.42
CA ILE A 492 27.08 22.79 27.51
C ILE A 492 28.26 21.83 27.52
N VAL A 493 27.99 20.52 27.49
CA VAL A 493 29.04 19.50 27.47
C VAL A 493 29.94 19.65 26.24
N THR A 494 29.37 19.92 25.06
CA THR A 494 30.13 20.11 23.82
C THR A 494 31.11 21.27 23.93
N PHE A 495 30.69 22.41 24.50
CA PHE A 495 31.57 23.58 24.61
C PHE A 495 32.58 23.49 25.75
N VAL A 496 32.25 22.81 26.85
CA VAL A 496 33.15 22.60 27.99
C VAL A 496 34.21 21.53 27.71
N THR A 497 33.88 20.49 26.95
CA THR A 497 34.82 19.41 26.62
C THR A 497 35.70 19.77 25.42
N LYS A 498 36.93 19.26 25.38
CA LYS A 498 37.86 19.51 24.27
C LYS A 498 37.32 18.90 22.96
N PRO A 499 37.58 19.52 21.79
CA PRO A 499 37.28 18.90 20.51
C PRO A 499 38.12 17.63 20.30
N GLU A 500 37.68 16.79 19.36
CA GLU A 500 38.46 15.64 18.91
C GLU A 500 39.81 16.07 18.31
N SER A 501 40.80 15.19 18.37
CA SER A 501 42.12 15.48 17.78
C SER A 501 42.00 15.71 16.27
N GLU A 502 42.81 16.63 15.75
CA GLU A 502 42.85 16.92 14.31
C GLU A 502 43.10 15.66 13.48
N ALA A 503 44.01 14.77 13.92
CA ALA A 503 44.28 13.50 13.25
C ALA A 503 43.03 12.61 13.12
N THR A 504 42.20 12.51 14.17
CA THR A 504 40.92 11.78 14.13
C THR A 504 39.96 12.42 13.13
N LEU A 505 39.80 13.74 13.20
CA LEU A 505 38.86 14.47 12.35
C LEU A 505 39.27 14.42 10.87
N THR A 506 40.56 14.59 10.57
CA THR A 506 41.11 14.48 9.22
C THR A 506 40.95 13.08 8.66
N ARG A 507 41.18 12.03 9.46
CA ARG A 507 40.95 10.63 9.06
C ARG A 507 39.48 10.37 8.73
N PHE A 508 38.57 10.83 9.60
CA PHE A 508 37.14 10.71 9.39
C PHE A 508 36.70 11.44 8.11
N TYR A 509 37.12 12.70 7.96
CA TYR A 509 36.77 13.54 6.81
C TYR A 509 37.31 12.96 5.50
N ALA A 510 38.56 12.47 5.48
CA ALA A 510 39.14 11.85 4.29
C ALA A 510 38.38 10.59 3.83
N ARG A 511 37.80 9.84 4.78
CA ARG A 511 37.05 8.60 4.51
C ARG A 511 35.60 8.86 4.09
N VAL A 512 34.88 9.67 4.85
CA VAL A 512 33.42 9.88 4.69
C VAL A 512 33.12 11.08 3.80
N ARG A 513 34.01 12.08 3.77
CA ARG A 513 33.87 13.33 3.00
C ARG A 513 32.49 13.98 3.13
N PRO A 514 31.98 14.20 4.37
CA PRO A 514 30.71 14.88 4.56
C PRO A 514 30.78 16.32 4.01
N SER A 515 29.71 16.77 3.38
CA SER A 515 29.57 18.15 2.92
C SER A 515 29.19 19.09 4.07
N GLY A 516 29.33 20.41 3.86
CA GLY A 516 28.84 21.43 4.79
C GLY A 516 29.92 22.29 5.46
N ALA A 517 29.54 23.53 5.77
CA ALA A 517 30.41 24.54 6.36
C ALA A 517 30.95 24.14 7.74
N GLY A 518 30.23 23.27 8.45
CA GLY A 518 30.60 22.77 9.77
C GLY A 518 31.81 21.84 9.79
N TRP A 519 32.49 21.60 8.65
CA TRP A 519 33.81 20.95 8.57
C TRP A 519 34.94 21.88 8.11
N GLY A 520 34.67 23.18 7.92
CA GLY A 520 35.58 24.14 7.29
C GLY A 520 37.04 24.13 7.78
N PRO A 521 37.34 24.00 9.08
CA PRO A 521 38.74 23.91 9.55
C PRO A 521 39.47 22.65 9.07
N ILE A 522 38.78 21.50 9.01
CA ILE A 522 39.35 20.19 8.68
C ILE A 522 39.31 19.95 7.17
N ALA A 523 38.26 20.41 6.49
CA ALA A 523 38.09 20.26 5.04
C ALA A 523 39.24 20.92 4.26
N ARG A 524 39.84 21.99 4.78
CA ARG A 524 41.01 22.65 4.18
C ARG A 524 42.29 21.80 4.24
N LEU A 525 42.34 20.83 5.15
CA LEU A 525 43.50 19.96 5.36
C LEU A 525 43.47 18.71 4.46
N VAL A 526 42.34 18.42 3.81
CA VAL A 526 42.14 17.21 2.99
C VAL A 526 41.85 17.59 1.54
N PRO A 527 42.73 17.25 0.59
CA PRO A 527 42.49 17.48 -0.84
C PRO A 527 41.24 16.76 -1.36
N GLY A 528 40.51 17.40 -2.29
CA GLY A 528 39.38 16.80 -3.01
C GLY A 528 37.99 17.11 -2.44
N GLY A 529 37.87 17.62 -1.23
CA GLY A 529 36.59 18.07 -0.65
C GLY A 529 35.48 17.01 -0.63
N SER A 530 34.23 17.46 -0.48
CA SER A 530 33.04 16.61 -0.61
C SER A 530 32.40 16.80 -1.98
N GLU A 531 31.96 15.70 -2.60
CA GLU A 531 31.16 15.71 -3.82
C GLU A 531 29.64 15.87 -3.52
N ASP A 532 29.25 15.77 -2.25
CA ASP A 532 27.85 15.82 -1.84
C ASP A 532 27.35 17.28 -1.80
N ASN A 533 26.16 17.53 -2.35
CA ASN A 533 25.56 18.87 -2.40
C ASN A 533 24.34 18.96 -1.47
N LEU A 534 24.49 19.67 -0.35
CA LEU A 534 23.42 19.85 0.64
C LEU A 534 22.20 20.59 0.08
N GLY A 535 22.38 21.48 -0.90
CA GLY A 535 21.27 22.17 -1.56
C GLY A 535 20.41 21.22 -2.39
N ILE A 536 21.05 20.31 -3.14
CA ILE A 536 20.35 19.25 -3.88
C ILE A 536 19.70 18.27 -2.91
N ALA A 537 20.41 17.86 -1.85
CA ALA A 537 19.85 16.98 -0.82
C ALA A 537 18.61 17.59 -0.14
N LEU A 538 18.59 18.90 0.09
CA LEU A 538 17.44 19.61 0.64
C LEU A 538 16.25 19.62 -0.34
N VAL A 539 16.50 19.89 -1.63
CA VAL A 539 15.46 19.82 -2.67
C VAL A 539 14.89 18.41 -2.75
N ASP A 540 15.75 17.40 -2.77
CA ASP A 540 15.36 15.99 -2.81
C ASP A 540 14.63 15.56 -1.53
N TRP A 541 14.98 16.12 -0.37
CA TRP A 541 14.28 15.86 0.89
C TRP A 541 12.85 16.41 0.87
N VAL A 542 12.67 17.66 0.44
CA VAL A 542 11.33 18.26 0.28
C VAL A 542 10.52 17.51 -0.77
N ALA A 543 11.12 17.18 -1.91
CA ALA A 543 10.48 16.35 -2.93
C ALA A 543 10.15 14.95 -2.38
N GLY A 544 11.03 14.34 -1.58
CA GLY A 544 10.81 13.02 -0.97
C GLY A 544 9.64 13.03 0.00
N LEU A 545 9.46 14.10 0.78
CA LEU A 545 8.28 14.30 1.61
C LEU A 545 7.01 14.42 0.77
N GLY A 546 7.05 15.22 -0.32
CA GLY A 546 5.93 15.34 -1.26
C GLY A 546 5.60 14.02 -1.97
N LEU A 547 6.61 13.20 -2.28
CA LEU A 547 6.45 11.85 -2.81
C LEU A 547 5.76 10.92 -1.80
N VAL A 548 6.26 10.85 -0.57
CA VAL A 548 5.72 9.95 0.46
C VAL A 548 4.31 10.36 0.88
N TYR A 549 4.11 11.63 1.28
CA TYR A 549 2.80 12.10 1.70
C TYR A 549 1.81 12.17 0.53
N GLY A 550 2.26 12.54 -0.67
CA GLY A 550 1.42 12.50 -1.87
C GLY A 550 0.97 11.08 -2.23
N ALA A 551 1.86 10.09 -2.12
CA ALA A 551 1.49 8.69 -2.34
C ALA A 551 0.57 8.17 -1.23
N LEU A 552 0.90 8.43 0.04
CA LEU A 552 0.08 8.03 1.18
C LEU A 552 -1.32 8.65 1.09
N PHE A 553 -1.44 9.97 0.92
CA PHE A 553 -2.75 10.63 0.85
C PHE A 553 -3.50 10.33 -0.44
N GLY A 554 -2.78 10.22 -1.56
CA GLY A 554 -3.35 9.84 -2.85
C GLY A 554 -3.99 8.46 -2.82
N ILE A 555 -3.25 7.43 -2.40
CA ILE A 555 -3.77 6.06 -2.27
C ILE A 555 -4.98 6.04 -1.33
N GLY A 556 -4.89 6.74 -0.19
CA GLY A 556 -5.99 6.82 0.76
C GLY A 556 -7.27 7.39 0.20
N ARG A 557 -7.18 8.56 -0.44
CA ARG A 557 -8.33 9.23 -1.05
C ARG A 557 -8.92 8.38 -2.17
N LEU A 558 -8.09 7.74 -3.00
CA LEU A 558 -8.55 6.81 -4.04
C LEU A 558 -9.32 5.62 -3.43
N VAL A 559 -8.76 4.99 -2.40
CA VAL A 559 -9.36 3.85 -1.70
C VAL A 559 -10.67 4.23 -1.02
N LEU A 560 -10.80 5.46 -0.51
CA LEU A 560 -12.02 6.01 0.09
C LEU A 560 -13.02 6.58 -0.95
N GLY A 561 -12.76 6.39 -2.25
CA GLY A 561 -13.65 6.78 -3.35
C GLY A 561 -13.58 8.26 -3.76
N GLU A 562 -12.62 9.02 -3.23
CA GLU A 562 -12.43 10.45 -3.50
C GLU A 562 -11.45 10.65 -4.67
N VAL A 563 -11.88 10.23 -5.86
CA VAL A 563 -11.01 10.09 -7.04
C VAL A 563 -10.29 11.38 -7.41
N GLY A 564 -10.98 12.52 -7.43
CA GLY A 564 -10.38 13.81 -7.82
C GLY A 564 -9.22 14.23 -6.90
N GLN A 565 -9.43 14.18 -5.58
CA GLN A 565 -8.38 14.50 -4.61
C GLN A 565 -7.26 13.45 -4.64
N GLY A 566 -7.63 12.17 -4.76
CA GLY A 566 -6.67 11.07 -4.86
C GLY A 566 -5.72 11.22 -6.04
N LEU A 567 -6.25 11.50 -7.23
CA LEU A 567 -5.45 11.74 -8.43
C LEU A 567 -4.57 12.98 -8.30
N ALA A 568 -5.04 14.06 -7.66
CA ALA A 568 -4.23 15.25 -7.41
C ALA A 568 -3.02 14.97 -6.51
N TRP A 569 -3.21 14.23 -5.42
CA TRP A 569 -2.11 13.83 -4.53
C TRP A 569 -1.15 12.83 -5.20
N CYS A 570 -1.66 11.88 -5.99
CA CYS A 570 -0.83 11.00 -6.81
C CYS A 570 -0.03 11.80 -7.86
N ALA A 571 -0.61 12.82 -8.48
CA ALA A 571 0.09 13.69 -9.41
C ALA A 571 1.23 14.47 -8.71
N LEU A 572 1.00 14.99 -7.51
CA LEU A 572 2.07 15.59 -6.69
C LEU A 572 3.18 14.58 -6.44
N ALA A 573 2.83 13.35 -6.05
CA ALA A 573 3.80 12.30 -5.80
C ALA A 573 4.65 11.98 -7.06
N LEU A 574 4.02 11.92 -8.23
CA LEU A 574 4.69 11.72 -9.51
C LEU A 574 5.63 12.87 -9.87
N VAL A 575 5.20 14.12 -9.68
CA VAL A 575 6.04 15.32 -9.92
C VAL A 575 7.25 15.31 -9.01
N CYS A 576 7.06 15.07 -7.71
CA CYS A 576 8.13 14.95 -6.74
C CYS A 576 9.09 13.80 -7.08
N GLY A 577 8.56 12.64 -7.47
CA GLY A 577 9.36 11.51 -7.95
C GLY A 577 10.17 11.84 -9.20
N ALA A 578 9.62 12.64 -10.13
CA ALA A 578 10.33 13.11 -11.32
C ALA A 578 11.47 14.08 -10.98
N VAL A 579 11.29 14.96 -9.99
CA VAL A 579 12.35 15.83 -9.47
C VAL A 579 13.52 15.00 -8.94
N ILE A 580 13.23 14.06 -8.02
CA ILE A 580 14.25 13.15 -7.45
C ILE A 580 14.91 12.31 -8.55
N ALA A 581 14.14 11.82 -9.53
CA ALA A 581 14.71 11.05 -10.63
C ALA A 581 15.66 11.90 -11.49
N ARG A 582 15.40 13.19 -11.66
CA ARG A 582 16.25 14.11 -12.43
C ARG A 582 17.56 14.40 -11.70
N THR A 583 17.50 14.68 -10.40
CA THR A 583 18.68 14.93 -9.56
C THR A 583 19.55 13.68 -9.43
N LEU A 584 18.94 12.50 -9.23
CA LEU A 584 19.66 11.21 -9.21
C LEU A 584 20.20 10.77 -10.58
N ARG A 585 19.63 11.26 -11.71
CA ARG A 585 20.14 10.99 -13.07
C ARG A 585 21.32 11.89 -13.44
N ALA A 586 21.37 13.11 -12.91
CA ALA A 586 22.50 14.02 -13.07
C ALA A 586 23.80 13.45 -12.45
N SER A 587 23.67 12.44 -11.56
CA SER A 587 24.77 11.72 -10.92
C SER A 587 25.01 10.28 -11.44
N SER A 588 24.55 9.96 -12.67
CA SER A 588 24.76 8.72 -13.48
C SER A 588 23.57 7.73 -13.62
N ALA A 589 23.52 7.05 -14.77
CA ALA A 589 22.34 6.58 -15.52
C ALA A 589 21.39 5.52 -14.90
N LYS A 590 20.12 5.61 -15.36
CA LYS A 590 18.91 4.73 -15.38
C LYS A 590 18.84 3.47 -14.50
N ALA A 591 17.77 3.35 -13.68
CA ALA A 591 16.95 2.12 -13.48
C ALA A 591 15.75 2.25 -12.50
N ALA A 592 15.75 3.20 -11.55
CA ALA A 592 14.80 3.14 -10.41
C ALA A 592 13.34 3.53 -10.73
N VAL A 593 13.10 4.27 -11.82
CA VAL A 593 11.79 4.88 -12.10
C VAL A 593 10.77 3.86 -12.61
N ALA A 594 11.19 2.79 -13.28
CA ALA A 594 10.27 1.76 -13.79
C ALA A 594 9.69 0.89 -12.66
N ALA A 595 10.44 0.66 -11.58
CA ALA A 595 9.98 -0.16 -10.46
C ALA A 595 9.04 0.61 -9.52
N LEU A 596 9.29 1.90 -9.28
CA LEU A 596 8.42 2.75 -8.45
C LEU A 596 7.10 3.10 -9.16
N LEU A 597 7.11 3.25 -10.49
CA LEU A 597 5.88 3.41 -11.28
C LEU A 597 5.09 2.10 -11.40
N ALA A 598 5.75 0.94 -11.39
CA ALA A 598 5.07 -0.35 -11.36
C ALA A 598 4.35 -0.60 -10.01
N LEU A 599 4.88 -0.10 -8.90
CA LEU A 599 4.22 -0.18 -7.58
C LEU A 599 3.07 0.83 -7.42
N ALA A 600 3.10 1.95 -8.14
CA ALA A 600 1.96 2.87 -8.24
C ALA A 600 0.77 2.28 -9.03
N PHE A 601 0.95 1.15 -9.72
CA PHE A 601 -0.10 0.39 -10.40
C PHE A 601 -0.56 -0.87 -9.64
N VAL A 602 -0.08 -1.12 -8.41
CA VAL A 602 -0.46 -2.29 -7.60
C VAL A 602 -1.50 -1.93 -6.51
N ALA A 603 -2.00 -0.70 -6.49
CA ALA A 603 -3.10 -0.29 -5.60
C ALA A 603 -4.15 0.56 -6.34
N ALA A 604 -4.68 0.04 -7.44
CA ALA A 604 -6.03 0.36 -7.88
C ALA A 604 -6.91 -0.85 -7.57
N PRO A 605 -8.10 -0.69 -6.97
CA PRO A 605 -8.95 -1.81 -6.62
C PRO A 605 -9.56 -2.38 -7.91
N HIS A 606 -8.87 -3.31 -8.55
CA HIS A 606 -9.53 -4.18 -9.52
C HIS A 606 -10.39 -5.17 -8.74
N ARG A 607 -11.61 -4.71 -8.51
CA ARG A 607 -12.77 -5.44 -8.04
C ARG A 607 -12.80 -6.85 -8.61
N ALA A 608 -13.19 -7.80 -7.77
CA ALA A 608 -13.66 -9.12 -8.12
C ALA A 608 -14.96 -9.09 -8.97
N LEU A 609 -14.88 -8.46 -10.15
CA LEU A 609 -15.88 -8.48 -11.23
C LEU A 609 -15.15 -8.68 -12.56
N ALA A 610 -14.22 -9.64 -12.60
CA ALA A 610 -13.51 -10.02 -13.82
C ALA A 610 -14.32 -11.07 -14.59
N ASP A 611 -15.48 -10.67 -15.10
CA ASP A 611 -16.17 -11.39 -16.19
C ASP A 611 -17.27 -10.57 -16.92
N ALA A 612 -17.37 -9.25 -16.67
CA ALA A 612 -18.44 -8.46 -17.24
C ALA A 612 -17.94 -7.15 -17.86
N ASP A 613 -17.55 -7.22 -19.13
CA ASP A 613 -17.16 -6.10 -19.99
C ASP A 613 -18.36 -5.27 -20.48
N LYS A 614 -19.48 -5.31 -19.77
CA LYS A 614 -20.77 -4.79 -20.24
C LYS A 614 -21.71 -4.54 -19.09
N THR A 615 -22.48 -3.47 -19.20
CA THR A 615 -23.39 -3.03 -18.14
C THR A 615 -24.83 -3.06 -18.63
N LEU A 616 -25.70 -3.79 -17.94
CA LEU A 616 -27.15 -3.76 -18.10
C LEU A 616 -27.73 -2.75 -17.10
N THR A 617 -28.47 -1.78 -17.60
CA THR A 617 -29.19 -0.78 -16.81
C THR A 617 -30.69 -0.97 -16.99
N ASN A 618 -31.44 -1.06 -15.90
CA ASN A 618 -32.90 -0.94 -15.96
C ASN A 618 -33.26 0.53 -16.20
N VAL A 619 -33.87 0.82 -17.34
CA VAL A 619 -34.31 2.17 -17.70
C VAL A 619 -35.70 2.44 -17.13
N LYS A 620 -36.61 1.45 -17.22
CA LYS A 620 -38.00 1.57 -16.76
C LYS A 620 -38.60 0.19 -16.48
N GLY A 621 -39.50 0.10 -15.51
CA GLY A 621 -40.32 -1.10 -15.27
C GLY A 621 -39.56 -2.28 -14.66
N SER A 622 -40.02 -3.50 -14.95
CA SER A 622 -39.45 -4.75 -14.45
C SER A 622 -38.46 -5.33 -15.46
N VAL A 623 -37.20 -5.47 -15.03
CA VAL A 623 -36.13 -6.05 -15.83
C VAL A 623 -35.50 -7.17 -15.04
N THR A 624 -35.56 -8.39 -15.58
CA THR A 624 -34.93 -9.57 -14.98
C THR A 624 -33.71 -10.00 -15.78
N TYR A 625 -32.76 -10.62 -15.10
CA TYR A 625 -31.62 -11.25 -15.73
C TYR A 625 -31.45 -12.69 -15.23
N GLU A 626 -30.95 -13.57 -16.08
CA GLU A 626 -30.71 -14.98 -15.78
C GLU A 626 -29.23 -15.31 -16.01
N ARG A 627 -28.58 -15.87 -14.98
CA ARG A 627 -27.17 -16.27 -14.99
C ARG A 627 -27.07 -17.74 -14.62
N GLY A 628 -26.99 -18.60 -15.63
CA GLY A 628 -27.13 -20.05 -15.43
C GLY A 628 -28.48 -20.37 -14.77
N GLU A 629 -28.47 -21.01 -13.61
CA GLU A 629 -29.69 -21.33 -12.84
C GLU A 629 -30.17 -20.21 -11.90
N ARG A 630 -29.46 -19.07 -11.85
CA ARG A 630 -29.82 -17.95 -10.96
C ARG A 630 -30.64 -16.89 -11.70
N HIS A 631 -31.80 -16.54 -11.15
CA HIS A 631 -32.65 -15.46 -11.64
C HIS A 631 -32.59 -14.26 -10.69
N GLY A 632 -32.52 -13.05 -11.23
CA GLY A 632 -32.54 -11.79 -10.46
C GLY A 632 -33.39 -10.72 -11.13
N SER A 633 -33.84 -9.73 -10.36
CA SER A 633 -34.57 -8.56 -10.86
C SER A 633 -33.82 -7.27 -10.55
N LEU A 634 -33.83 -6.33 -11.49
CA LEU A 634 -33.22 -5.01 -11.36
C LEU A 634 -34.30 -3.99 -11.00
N VAL A 635 -34.05 -3.19 -9.96
CA VAL A 635 -34.86 -2.01 -9.69
C VAL A 635 -34.60 -0.91 -10.73
N PRO A 636 -35.57 -0.03 -11.03
CA PRO A 636 -35.38 1.07 -11.97
C PRO A 636 -34.14 1.91 -11.64
N ALA A 637 -33.41 2.33 -12.68
CA ALA A 637 -32.13 3.04 -12.61
C ALA A 637 -30.93 2.26 -12.03
N ALA A 638 -31.13 1.04 -11.51
CA ALA A 638 -30.00 0.20 -11.13
C ALA A 638 -29.30 -0.37 -12.36
N SER A 639 -27.99 -0.58 -12.21
CA SER A 639 -27.14 -1.18 -13.22
C SER A 639 -26.37 -2.37 -12.65
N ILE A 640 -26.21 -3.42 -13.44
CA ILE A 640 -25.43 -4.60 -13.11
C ILE A 640 -24.44 -4.92 -14.24
N ALA A 641 -23.31 -5.51 -13.88
CA ALA A 641 -22.39 -6.06 -14.85
C ALA A 641 -22.95 -7.39 -15.41
N LEU A 642 -23.14 -7.47 -16.74
CA LEU A 642 -23.74 -8.63 -17.41
C LEU A 642 -22.63 -9.62 -17.81
N ALA A 643 -22.73 -10.88 -17.40
CA ALA A 643 -21.75 -11.90 -17.77
C ALA A 643 -22.02 -12.44 -19.19
N THR A 644 -21.08 -13.18 -19.75
CA THR A 644 -21.27 -13.86 -21.05
C THR A 644 -22.34 -14.95 -20.93
N ALA A 645 -23.24 -15.03 -21.91
CA ALA A 645 -24.41 -15.90 -21.96
C ALA A 645 -25.54 -15.58 -20.95
N ASP A 646 -25.48 -14.47 -20.21
CA ASP A 646 -26.59 -14.01 -19.37
C ASP A 646 -27.77 -13.58 -20.26
N TRP A 647 -28.99 -13.98 -19.87
CA TRP A 647 -30.24 -13.53 -20.48
C TRP A 647 -30.76 -12.29 -19.79
N THR A 648 -31.39 -11.40 -20.55
CA THR A 648 -32.16 -10.25 -20.05
C THR A 648 -33.58 -10.36 -20.57
N THR A 649 -34.57 -10.24 -19.68
CA THR A 649 -35.99 -10.23 -20.02
C THR A 649 -36.62 -8.96 -19.45
N THR A 650 -37.38 -8.27 -20.28
CA THR A 650 -38.14 -7.07 -19.92
C THR A 650 -39.62 -7.43 -19.86
N GLY A 651 -40.34 -6.94 -18.85
CA GLY A 651 -41.80 -7.12 -18.76
C GLY A 651 -42.59 -6.04 -19.50
N ASP A 652 -43.91 -6.04 -19.28
CA ASP A 652 -44.81 -5.02 -19.80
C ASP A 652 -44.38 -3.60 -19.34
N ALA A 653 -44.51 -2.62 -20.24
CA ALA A 653 -44.08 -1.23 -20.06
C ALA A 653 -42.65 -1.03 -19.50
N SER A 654 -41.76 -1.99 -19.74
CA SER A 654 -40.38 -2.03 -19.21
C SER A 654 -39.35 -1.81 -20.31
N GLN A 655 -38.18 -1.27 -19.93
CA GLN A 655 -37.09 -0.96 -20.84
C GLN A 655 -35.75 -1.18 -20.16
N ALA A 656 -34.79 -1.70 -20.92
CA ALA A 656 -33.42 -1.86 -20.45
C ALA A 656 -32.42 -1.35 -21.47
N ARG A 657 -31.21 -1.05 -21.00
CA ARG A 657 -30.10 -0.59 -21.84
C ARG A 657 -28.84 -1.37 -21.51
N VAL A 658 -28.23 -1.95 -22.54
CA VAL A 658 -26.89 -2.53 -22.47
C VAL A 658 -25.90 -1.51 -23.02
N THR A 659 -24.86 -1.20 -22.23
CA THR A 659 -23.75 -0.33 -22.62
C THR A 659 -22.45 -1.13 -22.66
N LEU A 660 -21.74 -1.03 -23.79
CA LEU A 660 -20.48 -1.73 -24.07
C LEU A 660 -19.26 -0.79 -23.88
N PRO A 661 -18.02 -1.32 -23.79
CA PRO A 661 -16.82 -0.53 -23.50
C PRO A 661 -16.45 0.46 -24.61
N ASP A 662 -16.84 0.17 -25.85
CA ASP A 662 -16.64 1.02 -27.03
C ASP A 662 -17.71 2.13 -27.16
N SER A 663 -18.55 2.31 -26.12
CA SER A 663 -19.71 3.22 -26.09
C SER A 663 -20.88 2.82 -26.98
N SER A 664 -20.84 1.66 -27.65
CA SER A 664 -22.00 1.10 -28.35
C SER A 664 -23.12 0.75 -27.37
N ARG A 665 -24.37 0.89 -27.83
CA ARG A 665 -25.57 0.74 -27.00
C ARG A 665 -26.60 -0.16 -27.67
N VAL A 666 -27.23 -1.01 -26.85
CA VAL A 666 -28.41 -1.79 -27.25
C VAL A 666 -29.54 -1.51 -26.27
N LEU A 667 -30.63 -0.93 -26.76
CA LEU A 667 -31.86 -0.66 -26.03
C LEU A 667 -32.82 -1.83 -26.24
N ILE A 668 -33.41 -2.32 -25.16
CA ILE A 668 -34.30 -3.46 -25.12
C ILE A 668 -35.70 -2.93 -24.76
N ALA A 669 -36.66 -3.16 -25.66
CA ALA A 669 -38.04 -2.67 -25.53
C ALA A 669 -38.86 -3.56 -24.59
N SER A 670 -40.16 -3.26 -24.40
CA SER A 670 -41.03 -4.09 -23.55
C SER A 670 -41.23 -5.49 -24.14
N ASP A 671 -41.52 -6.47 -23.27
CA ASP A 671 -41.76 -7.87 -23.64
C ASP A 671 -40.68 -8.46 -24.55
N THR A 672 -39.43 -8.15 -24.25
CA THR A 672 -38.27 -8.52 -25.08
C THR A 672 -37.27 -9.35 -24.27
N ARG A 673 -36.80 -10.44 -24.87
CA ARG A 673 -35.78 -11.34 -24.30
C ARG A 673 -34.54 -11.41 -25.18
N VAL A 674 -33.39 -11.07 -24.60
CA VAL A 674 -32.10 -10.99 -25.31
C VAL A 674 -31.00 -11.66 -24.49
N GLN A 675 -30.19 -12.52 -25.11
CA GLN A 675 -28.96 -13.04 -24.53
C GLN A 675 -27.76 -12.27 -25.07
N MET A 676 -26.75 -12.07 -24.24
CA MET A 676 -25.48 -11.57 -24.74
C MET A 676 -24.41 -12.68 -24.79
N ALA A 677 -24.15 -13.19 -25.99
CA ALA A 677 -23.44 -14.45 -26.20
C ALA A 677 -21.90 -14.34 -26.10
N ARG A 678 -21.28 -13.20 -26.46
CA ARG A 678 -19.81 -13.00 -26.36
C ARG A 678 -19.38 -11.54 -26.59
N PHE A 679 -18.33 -11.08 -25.91
CA PHE A 679 -17.54 -9.88 -26.25
C PHE A 679 -16.06 -10.21 -26.06
N GLU A 680 -15.24 -10.16 -27.11
CA GLU A 680 -13.79 -10.41 -27.03
C GLU A 680 -12.99 -9.15 -27.37
N GLN A 681 -12.19 -8.68 -26.41
CA GLN A 681 -11.17 -7.66 -26.63
C GLN A 681 -9.89 -8.30 -27.18
N SER A 682 -9.90 -8.60 -28.49
CA SER A 682 -8.66 -8.70 -29.27
C SER A 682 -8.63 -7.54 -30.27
N ASP A 683 -7.57 -7.39 -31.07
CA ASP A 683 -7.36 -6.23 -31.98
C ASP A 683 -8.50 -5.98 -33.00
N VAL A 684 -9.56 -6.82 -33.02
CA VAL A 684 -10.86 -6.58 -33.64
C VAL A 684 -11.95 -6.98 -32.62
N ALA A 685 -12.74 -6.03 -32.12
CA ALA A 685 -13.80 -6.31 -31.16
C ALA A 685 -14.97 -7.03 -31.85
N HIS A 686 -15.38 -8.20 -31.34
CA HIS A 686 -16.54 -8.94 -31.84
C HIS A 686 -17.60 -9.09 -30.73
N ALA A 687 -18.80 -8.59 -30.96
CA ALA A 687 -19.94 -8.73 -30.05
C ALA A 687 -21.08 -9.54 -30.69
N GLN A 688 -21.64 -10.50 -29.95
CA GLN A 688 -22.80 -11.28 -30.40
C GLN A 688 -23.99 -11.15 -29.45
N PHE A 689 -25.15 -10.84 -30.02
CA PHE A 689 -26.45 -10.74 -29.34
C PHE A 689 -27.38 -11.80 -29.89
N ILE A 690 -28.15 -12.46 -29.03
CA ILE A 690 -29.22 -13.37 -29.45
C ILE A 690 -30.54 -12.73 -29.04
N VAL A 691 -31.37 -12.38 -30.02
CA VAL A 691 -32.72 -11.83 -29.81
C VAL A 691 -33.70 -12.98 -30.00
N ASP A 692 -34.28 -13.45 -28.90
CA ASP A 692 -35.21 -14.58 -28.90
C ASP A 692 -36.59 -14.15 -29.42
N HIS A 693 -37.15 -13.10 -28.82
CA HIS A 693 -38.38 -12.43 -29.24
C HIS A 693 -38.40 -10.97 -28.75
N GLY A 694 -39.25 -10.16 -29.36
CA GLY A 694 -39.45 -8.76 -29.01
C GLY A 694 -38.64 -7.80 -29.87
N ARG A 695 -38.30 -6.63 -29.32
CA ARG A 695 -37.77 -5.49 -30.08
C ARG A 695 -36.50 -4.93 -29.45
N VAL A 696 -35.49 -4.70 -30.28
CA VAL A 696 -34.25 -4.04 -29.86
C VAL A 696 -33.87 -2.91 -30.81
N ARG A 697 -33.30 -1.86 -30.25
CA ARG A 697 -32.64 -0.77 -30.98
C ARG A 697 -31.17 -0.78 -30.68
N PHE A 698 -30.33 -0.64 -31.69
CA PHE A 698 -28.88 -0.64 -31.51
C PHE A 698 -28.23 0.58 -32.16
N GLN A 699 -27.20 1.08 -31.49
CA GLN A 699 -26.32 2.14 -31.96
C GLN A 699 -24.88 1.68 -31.77
N VAL A 700 -24.24 1.27 -32.87
CA VAL A 700 -22.86 0.79 -32.87
C VAL A 700 -21.92 1.93 -33.25
N GLU A 701 -20.98 2.26 -32.37
CA GLU A 701 -20.15 3.46 -32.52
C GLU A 701 -18.85 3.23 -33.31
N HIS A 702 -18.32 2.01 -33.36
CA HIS A 702 -17.00 1.74 -33.94
C HIS A 702 -17.05 1.32 -35.44
N PRO A 703 -16.22 1.94 -36.31
CA PRO A 703 -15.98 1.45 -37.66
C PRO A 703 -14.48 1.11 -37.83
N GLN A 704 -14.07 -0.13 -37.64
CA GLN A 704 -12.67 -0.52 -37.93
C GLN A 704 -12.60 -1.86 -38.66
N GLY A 705 -12.66 -1.82 -39.98
CA GLY A 705 -12.20 -2.92 -40.84
C GLY A 705 -13.21 -3.47 -41.87
N PRO A 706 -12.77 -4.39 -42.74
CA PRO A 706 -13.60 -4.98 -43.78
C PRO A 706 -14.61 -6.02 -43.27
N ARG A 707 -14.56 -6.42 -41.98
CA ARG A 707 -15.48 -7.39 -41.35
C ARG A 707 -16.47 -6.70 -40.42
N ALA A 708 -17.57 -7.39 -40.10
CA ALA A 708 -18.59 -6.87 -39.20
C ALA A 708 -18.19 -7.12 -37.75
N ASP A 709 -18.36 -6.10 -36.91
CA ASP A 709 -17.88 -6.10 -35.53
C ASP A 709 -18.98 -6.55 -34.55
N TYR A 710 -20.24 -6.54 -35.00
CA TYR A 710 -21.43 -6.90 -34.21
C TYR A 710 -22.33 -7.85 -35.00
N VAL A 711 -22.82 -8.91 -34.35
CA VAL A 711 -23.78 -9.86 -34.94
C VAL A 711 -24.99 -10.02 -34.03
N PHE A 712 -26.19 -9.78 -34.58
CA PHE A 712 -27.46 -10.10 -33.94
C PHE A 712 -28.01 -11.39 -34.54
N THR A 713 -28.15 -12.42 -33.72
CA THR A 713 -28.72 -13.72 -34.07
C THR A 713 -30.17 -13.75 -33.63
N THR A 714 -31.06 -14.17 -34.53
CA THR A 714 -32.49 -14.40 -34.28
C THR A 714 -32.80 -15.86 -34.61
N THR A 715 -34.05 -16.28 -34.39
CA THR A 715 -34.52 -17.63 -34.76
C THR A 715 -34.38 -17.94 -36.25
N THR A 716 -34.43 -16.92 -37.12
CA THR A 716 -34.47 -17.10 -38.59
C THR A 716 -33.29 -16.52 -39.34
N ALA A 717 -32.48 -15.63 -38.74
CA ALA A 717 -31.33 -15.01 -39.39
C ALA A 717 -30.21 -14.53 -38.46
N ASN A 718 -29.00 -14.39 -39.01
CA ASN A 718 -27.86 -13.65 -38.45
C ASN A 718 -27.71 -12.30 -39.16
N ILE A 719 -27.61 -11.22 -38.41
CA ILE A 719 -27.58 -9.83 -38.91
C ILE A 719 -26.24 -9.22 -38.51
N ALA A 720 -25.37 -9.00 -39.48
CA ALA A 720 -24.03 -8.49 -39.27
C ALA A 720 -24.00 -6.97 -39.48
N VAL A 721 -23.68 -6.22 -38.42
CA VAL A 721 -23.70 -4.75 -38.42
C VAL A 721 -22.33 -4.16 -38.08
N ARG A 722 -22.08 -2.92 -38.53
CA ARG A 722 -20.81 -2.19 -38.33
C ARG A 722 -21.04 -0.70 -38.35
N GLY A 723 -20.66 0.02 -37.29
CA GLY A 723 -20.92 1.46 -37.19
C GLY A 723 -22.36 1.84 -37.58
N THR A 724 -23.34 1.02 -37.21
CA THR A 724 -24.72 1.06 -37.72
C THR A 724 -25.68 1.49 -36.61
N GLU A 725 -26.66 2.30 -36.97
CA GLU A 725 -27.84 2.62 -36.17
C GLU A 725 -29.07 1.96 -36.82
N GLY A 726 -29.79 1.15 -36.07
CA GLY A 726 -30.90 0.36 -36.60
C GLY A 726 -31.73 -0.35 -35.53
N ASP A 727 -32.78 -1.02 -35.99
CA ASP A 727 -33.74 -1.74 -35.16
C ASP A 727 -33.95 -3.18 -35.65
N ILE A 728 -34.23 -4.09 -34.72
CA ILE A 728 -34.63 -5.47 -35.00
C ILE A 728 -35.90 -5.79 -34.21
N ALA A 729 -36.91 -6.34 -34.89
CA ALA A 729 -38.09 -6.93 -34.26
C ALA A 729 -38.21 -8.41 -34.67
N VAL A 730 -38.47 -9.26 -33.68
CA VAL A 730 -38.76 -10.68 -33.85
C VAL A 730 -40.14 -10.96 -33.25
N ASP A 731 -41.10 -11.29 -34.11
CA ASP A 731 -42.47 -11.62 -33.73
C ASP A 731 -42.85 -12.99 -34.34
N GLY A 732 -42.68 -14.04 -33.55
CA GLY A 732 -42.83 -15.42 -33.99
C GLY A 732 -41.92 -15.74 -35.19
N ASP A 733 -42.55 -16.08 -36.32
CA ASP A 733 -41.87 -16.42 -37.57
C ASP A 733 -41.52 -15.20 -38.45
N GLN A 734 -41.82 -13.98 -37.99
CA GLN A 734 -41.55 -12.74 -38.71
C GLN A 734 -40.35 -11.99 -38.10
N LEU A 735 -39.41 -11.64 -38.97
CA LEU A 735 -38.23 -10.81 -38.69
C LEU A 735 -38.37 -9.48 -39.41
N THR A 736 -38.17 -8.38 -38.69
CA THR A 736 -38.02 -7.03 -39.27
C THR A 736 -36.66 -6.46 -38.92
N VAL A 737 -35.92 -5.94 -39.90
CA VAL A 737 -34.62 -5.28 -39.71
C VAL A 737 -34.65 -3.92 -40.40
N ASN A 738 -34.53 -2.85 -39.61
CA ASN A 738 -34.47 -1.47 -40.12
C ASN A 738 -33.04 -0.94 -39.99
N VAL A 739 -32.50 -0.39 -41.07
CA VAL A 739 -31.18 0.27 -41.06
C VAL A 739 -31.39 1.76 -41.24
N TYR A 740 -31.16 2.54 -40.19
CA TYR A 740 -31.30 4.00 -40.27
C TYR A 740 -30.04 4.60 -40.84
N ASN A 741 -28.91 4.42 -40.18
CA ASN A 741 -27.67 5.07 -40.59
C ASN A 741 -26.48 4.10 -40.52
N THR A 742 -25.50 4.29 -41.39
CA THR A 742 -24.23 3.56 -41.37
C THR A 742 -23.08 4.55 -41.48
N LYS A 743 -22.09 4.45 -40.58
CA LYS A 743 -20.85 5.24 -40.66
C LYS A 743 -20.00 4.85 -41.88
N ALA A 744 -20.26 3.68 -42.48
CA ALA A 744 -19.68 3.19 -43.72
C ALA A 744 -20.77 3.02 -44.79
N PRO A 745 -21.11 4.06 -45.57
CA PRO A 745 -22.23 4.03 -46.51
C PRO A 745 -22.09 3.00 -47.64
N ASP A 746 -20.85 2.62 -47.99
CA ASP A 746 -20.56 1.62 -49.03
C ASP A 746 -20.55 0.16 -48.51
N ALA A 747 -20.73 -0.05 -47.20
CA ALA A 747 -20.75 -1.38 -46.59
C ALA A 747 -22.19 -1.73 -46.15
N PRO A 748 -22.84 -2.73 -46.77
CA PRO A 748 -24.18 -3.14 -46.40
C PRO A 748 -24.20 -3.89 -45.06
N VAL A 749 -25.33 -3.79 -44.36
CA VAL A 749 -25.72 -4.73 -43.32
C VAL A 749 -26.11 -6.04 -43.99
N GLU A 750 -25.46 -7.14 -43.60
CA GLU A 750 -25.72 -8.46 -44.20
C GLU A 750 -26.66 -9.27 -43.30
N VAL A 751 -27.83 -9.60 -43.81
CA VAL A 751 -28.81 -10.48 -43.18
C VAL A 751 -28.71 -11.86 -43.82
N THR A 752 -28.13 -12.81 -43.10
CA THR A 752 -27.96 -14.20 -43.54
C THR A 752 -29.02 -15.07 -42.91
N PHE A 753 -29.94 -15.62 -43.70
CA PHE A 753 -30.98 -16.49 -43.17
C PHE A 753 -30.41 -17.83 -42.71
N THR A 754 -30.78 -18.26 -41.50
CA THR A 754 -30.30 -19.49 -40.85
C THR A 754 -31.33 -20.62 -40.87
N ALA A 755 -32.58 -20.32 -41.23
CA ALA A 755 -33.70 -21.27 -41.35
C ALA A 755 -34.31 -21.23 -42.76
N GLY A 756 -35.27 -22.12 -43.06
CA GLY A 756 -36.02 -22.15 -44.32
C GLY A 756 -35.50 -23.10 -45.40
N ASP A 757 -35.99 -22.94 -46.63
CA ASP A 757 -35.73 -23.80 -47.79
C ASP A 757 -34.34 -23.60 -48.41
N LYS A 758 -33.71 -22.43 -48.15
CA LYS A 758 -32.36 -22.08 -48.61
C LYS A 758 -31.55 -21.36 -47.51
N PRO A 759 -31.13 -22.08 -46.46
CA PRO A 759 -30.30 -21.51 -45.41
C PRO A 759 -28.96 -21.03 -45.99
N GLY A 760 -28.47 -19.89 -45.52
CA GLY A 760 -27.27 -19.21 -46.03
C GLY A 760 -27.55 -18.13 -47.09
N THR A 761 -28.82 -17.91 -47.47
CA THR A 761 -29.20 -16.80 -48.36
C THR A 761 -28.90 -15.46 -47.67
N VAL A 762 -28.16 -14.57 -48.35
CA VAL A 762 -27.75 -13.26 -47.82
C VAL A 762 -28.53 -12.14 -48.49
N VAL A 763 -29.22 -11.33 -47.69
CA VAL A 763 -29.83 -10.06 -48.11
C VAL A 763 -28.97 -8.91 -47.60
N LYS A 764 -28.69 -7.94 -48.49
CA LYS A 764 -27.88 -6.76 -48.17
C LYS A 764 -28.78 -5.54 -47.99
N LEU A 765 -28.66 -4.88 -46.84
CA LEU A 765 -29.41 -3.68 -46.50
C LEU A 765 -28.48 -2.47 -46.39
N PHE A 766 -28.91 -1.36 -46.96
CA PHE A 766 -28.24 -0.06 -46.88
C PHE A 766 -29.04 0.91 -46.01
N ALA A 767 -28.42 2.03 -45.65
CA ALA A 767 -29.07 3.09 -44.89
C ALA A 767 -30.39 3.52 -45.54
N GLY A 768 -31.47 3.58 -44.74
CA GLY A 768 -32.82 3.89 -45.18
C GLY A 768 -33.64 2.72 -45.72
N GLN A 769 -33.12 1.48 -45.67
CA GLN A 769 -33.84 0.27 -46.07
C GLN A 769 -34.35 -0.54 -44.87
N SER A 770 -35.46 -1.23 -45.10
CA SER A 770 -36.12 -2.14 -44.17
C SER A 770 -36.29 -3.50 -44.82
N LEU A 771 -35.97 -4.56 -44.09
CA LEU A 771 -36.25 -5.93 -44.47
C LEU A 771 -37.41 -6.44 -43.61
N VAL A 772 -38.43 -6.99 -44.26
CA VAL A 772 -39.43 -7.83 -43.60
C VAL A 772 -39.31 -9.22 -44.17
N ALA A 773 -39.05 -10.20 -43.31
CA ALA A 773 -38.94 -11.60 -43.67
C ALA A 773 -39.88 -12.44 -42.82
N LYS A 774 -40.59 -13.40 -43.43
CA LYS A 774 -41.51 -14.30 -42.75
C LYS A 774 -41.28 -15.74 -43.19
N LEU A 775 -41.17 -16.65 -42.23
CA LEU A 775 -41.11 -18.08 -42.50
C LEU A 775 -42.54 -18.63 -42.66
N VAL A 776 -42.87 -19.14 -43.85
CA VAL A 776 -44.20 -19.69 -44.15
C VAL A 776 -44.01 -21.08 -44.75
N ASN A 777 -44.51 -22.12 -44.07
CA ASN A 777 -44.39 -23.52 -44.49
C ASN A 777 -42.93 -23.95 -44.80
N GLY A 778 -41.98 -23.44 -44.03
CA GLY A 778 -40.55 -23.75 -44.21
C GLY A 778 -39.87 -22.98 -45.35
N ILE A 779 -40.54 -22.02 -45.99
CA ILE A 779 -39.98 -21.15 -47.03
C ILE A 779 -39.86 -19.73 -46.48
N ILE A 780 -38.70 -19.09 -46.67
CA ILE A 780 -38.54 -17.68 -46.27
C ILE A 780 -39.04 -16.77 -47.38
N GLN A 781 -40.08 -16.01 -47.08
CA GLN A 781 -40.54 -14.91 -47.91
C GLN A 781 -39.95 -13.62 -47.36
N SER A 782 -39.14 -12.91 -48.14
CA SER A 782 -38.53 -11.66 -47.72
C SER A 782 -38.71 -10.55 -48.74
N GLN A 783 -38.91 -9.34 -48.23
CA GLN A 783 -39.08 -8.12 -49.03
C GLN A 783 -38.23 -7.00 -48.44
N VAL A 784 -37.54 -6.27 -49.31
CA VAL A 784 -36.75 -5.07 -48.94
C VAL A 784 -37.48 -3.84 -49.46
N ASP A 785 -37.87 -2.96 -48.55
CA ASP A 785 -38.53 -1.69 -48.84
C ASP A 785 -37.76 -0.52 -48.22
N LYS A 786 -38.25 0.71 -48.43
CA LYS A 786 -37.75 1.88 -47.70
C LYS A 786 -38.29 1.86 -46.27
N VAL A 787 -37.49 2.31 -45.31
CA VAL A 787 -37.95 2.56 -43.94
C VAL A 787 -39.12 3.54 -43.99
N THR A 788 -40.26 3.12 -43.45
CA THR A 788 -41.48 3.93 -43.34
C THR A 788 -41.64 4.46 -41.92
N GLN A 789 -42.42 5.54 -41.75
CA GLN A 789 -42.75 6.05 -40.41
C GLN A 789 -43.46 4.98 -39.57
N ALA A 790 -44.36 4.20 -40.17
CA ALA A 790 -45.04 3.09 -39.51
C ALA A 790 -44.07 2.02 -38.96
N ALA A 791 -42.95 1.77 -39.64
CA ALA A 791 -41.91 0.86 -39.14
C ALA A 791 -41.10 1.47 -37.98
N MET A 792 -40.89 2.80 -37.97
CA MET A 792 -40.22 3.50 -36.88
C MET A 792 -41.10 3.61 -35.62
N ASP A 793 -42.41 3.79 -35.80
CA ASP A 793 -43.37 3.94 -34.71
C ASP A 793 -43.46 2.68 -33.83
N GLN A 794 -43.14 1.50 -34.37
CA GLN A 794 -43.04 0.24 -33.62
C GLN A 794 -41.96 0.27 -32.52
N PHE A 795 -41.01 1.19 -32.59
CA PHE A 795 -39.91 1.36 -31.63
C PHE A 795 -39.97 2.70 -30.90
N ALA A 796 -41.08 3.44 -31.02
CA ALA A 796 -41.26 4.77 -30.43
C ALA A 796 -41.01 4.79 -28.92
N GLU A 797 -41.27 3.68 -28.24
CA GLU A 797 -41.03 3.55 -26.80
C GLU A 797 -39.54 3.74 -26.41
N LEU A 798 -38.59 3.44 -27.29
CA LEU A 798 -37.14 3.48 -26.99
C LEU A 798 -36.50 4.88 -27.11
N GLY A 799 -37.25 5.93 -27.48
CA GLY A 799 -36.89 7.33 -27.22
C GLY A 799 -35.69 7.96 -27.98
N VAL A 800 -35.33 7.48 -29.18
CA VAL A 800 -34.28 8.08 -30.06
C VAL A 800 -34.82 8.18 -31.51
N PRO A 801 -34.31 9.07 -32.39
CA PRO A 801 -35.10 10.12 -33.07
C PRO A 801 -36.28 9.64 -33.94
N THR A 802 -37.29 10.52 -34.05
CA THR A 802 -38.71 10.20 -34.28
C THR A 802 -39.30 10.77 -35.58
N SER A 803 -38.53 10.97 -36.66
CA SER A 803 -39.14 11.24 -37.98
C SER A 803 -38.26 10.91 -39.20
N VAL A 804 -38.93 10.55 -40.31
CA VAL A 804 -38.31 10.37 -41.64
C VAL A 804 -37.64 11.66 -42.17
N GLU A 805 -38.06 12.85 -41.72
CA GLU A 805 -37.45 14.13 -42.11
C GLU A 805 -36.09 14.38 -41.44
N GLU A 806 -35.96 14.03 -40.16
CA GLU A 806 -34.69 14.12 -39.41
C GLU A 806 -33.62 13.18 -40.03
N PHE A 807 -34.08 12.03 -40.52
CA PHE A 807 -33.27 11.06 -41.26
C PHE A 807 -32.78 11.62 -42.62
N LYS A 808 -33.67 12.22 -43.42
CA LYS A 808 -33.30 12.86 -44.70
C LYS A 808 -32.31 14.02 -44.51
N GLY A 809 -32.47 14.80 -43.43
CA GLY A 809 -31.56 15.90 -43.10
C GLY A 809 -30.13 15.42 -42.80
N ARG A 810 -29.98 14.38 -41.97
CA ARG A 810 -28.66 13.82 -41.61
C ARG A 810 -27.96 13.13 -42.78
N ALA A 811 -28.69 12.36 -43.60
CA ALA A 811 -28.13 11.75 -44.79
C ALA A 811 -27.70 12.80 -45.84
N ALA A 812 -28.46 13.88 -45.99
CA ALA A 812 -28.11 14.99 -46.88
C ALA A 812 -26.86 15.76 -46.40
N ASP A 813 -26.68 15.95 -45.09
CA ASP A 813 -25.50 16.60 -44.51
C ASP A 813 -24.22 15.74 -44.65
N GLU A 814 -24.34 14.42 -44.52
CA GLU A 814 -23.23 13.48 -44.71
C GLU A 814 -22.77 13.43 -46.18
N VAL A 815 -23.71 13.49 -47.12
CA VAL A 815 -23.44 13.59 -48.58
C VAL A 815 -22.84 14.95 -48.94
N LYS A 816 -23.35 16.06 -48.35
CA LYS A 816 -22.79 17.41 -48.53
C LYS A 816 -21.35 17.54 -48.03
N LYS A 817 -20.99 16.86 -46.94
CA LYS A 817 -19.61 16.85 -46.42
C LYS A 817 -18.61 16.10 -47.31
N ARG A 818 -19.09 15.25 -48.23
CA ARG A 818 -18.24 14.42 -49.11
C ARG A 818 -18.13 14.94 -50.54
N LEU A 819 -18.96 15.90 -50.96
CA LEU A 819 -18.82 16.53 -52.27
C LEU A 819 -17.79 17.69 -52.18
N PRO A 820 -16.70 17.67 -52.97
CA PRO A 820 -15.77 18.79 -53.01
C PRO A 820 -16.51 20.02 -53.55
N SER A 821 -16.37 21.16 -52.85
CA SER A 821 -16.89 22.44 -53.37
C SER A 821 -16.08 22.83 -54.61
N ILE A 822 -16.74 22.91 -55.76
CA ILE A 822 -16.16 23.47 -56.99
C ILE A 822 -16.55 24.95 -57.02
N PRO A 823 -15.59 25.90 -57.00
CA PRO A 823 -15.92 27.32 -57.04
C PRO A 823 -16.57 27.69 -58.38
N GLY A 824 -17.81 28.20 -58.36
CA GLY A 824 -18.47 28.80 -59.53
C GLY A 824 -19.86 28.28 -59.90
N PHE A 825 -20.39 27.25 -59.23
CA PHE A 825 -21.76 26.77 -59.46
C PHE A 825 -22.59 26.82 -58.17
N PRO A 826 -23.84 27.34 -58.19
CA PRO A 826 -24.72 27.27 -57.03
C PRO A 826 -25.23 25.82 -56.84
N HIS A 827 -25.37 25.46 -55.56
CA HIS A 827 -25.60 24.11 -55.02
C HIS A 827 -26.81 23.34 -55.57
#